data_AF-D4CE30-F1
#
_entry.id   AF-D4CE30-F1
#
_cell.length_a   1.000
_cell.length_b   1.000
_cell.length_c   1.000
_cell.angle_alpha   90.00
_cell.angle_beta   90.00
_cell.angle_gamma   90.00
#
_symmetry.space_group_name_H-M   'P 1'
#
loop_
_entity.id
_entity.type
_entity.pdbx_description
1 polymer ?
#
loop_
_entity_poly.entity_id
_entity_poly.type
_entity_poly.pdbx_seq_one_letter_code
_entity_poly.pdbx_strand_id
1 'polypeptide(L)'
;MKERINRLAMGIVDAARPQMVWTPDAIEETIRTNTTVKRELFIGSEGGGSIKGLVYSTSDRVRIPADSNSFGGVRNHITYEVDTTFMKAGDEIDGMFNLVTNCGEVEIPYVFYVDLAASGSVLSSLRTPEDFAAVARKDGDTALRLLEYPDFLEAPFMQDPHVRAVYEGLKGHGSRQSFMEEFLTGLGVKEPFGISFDEDIKKYDNLSGHVPGEIAVRARGWGYISLEAEADGDFIHLLKRNATQEDFKDGVCRLPYLILSENLHGGNNYGAIFVTAAGERHRIDIEVTAGSEKARRSLAFREDLKRYLELRLQYEGQSVLEADSESTEGASEAGALSQTGRRQGKKRAEHQDERGTSRKRLLSSMSRLLDQMKISYEDVFIRLLEAECLLLSGRKDRAAALLDAVREQALAERDEKVMNYCLFQYLQVTVSGDENQRESFLRLLRRYFAGEQGNFYFYMMMLRLDPGLAENPATVYADLRRQFREGAASPFLFLEACRILSGEPGFLKEMEAFESHVIYFGAKRGLLTEELALSAARLLDREKEYRPFGLKILTALYSHFAHPQILASVCSMLIRGNKRDGRYFEWYEKGVEEGLTLTRLYEYYLYSMPEDYGRLLPREMLLYFSYGNELDAEGRAKLYRNILEFSGQEDSVFRLYERTIEKFALSQLFEGKINENLAYIYRRMIYLDVVDRQLAGVLPSVLKSRKVTVKDEAIRYVVVRHEELTTEDAYPLDRGTAYVPLFSDRDILMFQDGAGNRFMSTPYAAEAAMEEEELIRRCFEVYPEHPILLLNACQKVMESAEREKEKEDGDGKQAEERGKREAGGMGESEAQVLLRALSEPALHPIYRKKILSVLTRYYVRCALPGELGNREPAISFLLSVDKDSMSGTERARVMKALISQGYYTEAYDMVCRYGSEEMGTKELRELVIKMLLDSLLREDQRLLSLSFQVFLAGQAESTILDYLCEYFNGTVDQMFNILLAGIREQVDTADMEERLLCQMLFTGCTEKMDRVFDLYASRKKTKELIVRAYFTVKCIEYFIEEKPAQDKVFAYLEGAIYNSSDREKIPDIYLLALTKYYSALPALTKEQRELCQSVTAVLLESGMEFAYFKELSRFAPVPLRLLDKEIIEYHGEKDSAPVLKVRVLPEEQDFSCEELKEVYKGIYIREKVVFEGEVLEYQIYRNRDDKEPAVCGTIERREPPVKMQDTRFALLNEMSLSYDVKNENTLREQMERYLVRDASVAELFGVI
;
A
#
# COMPACT_ATOMS: atom_id res chain seq x y z
N MET A 1 -27.33 21.47 45.43
CA MET A 1 -28.79 21.28 45.47
C MET A 1 -29.40 21.51 46.86
N LYS A 2 -29.17 20.63 47.86
CA LYS A 2 -29.77 20.73 49.21
C LYS A 2 -29.63 22.10 49.89
N GLU A 3 -28.46 22.72 49.78
CA GLU A 3 -28.19 24.07 50.32
C GLU A 3 -29.17 25.13 49.80
N ARG A 4 -29.42 25.16 48.48
CA ARG A 4 -30.35 26.11 47.86
C ARG A 4 -31.80 25.83 48.26
N ILE A 5 -32.21 24.57 48.29
CA ILE A 5 -33.57 24.18 48.71
C ILE A 5 -33.81 24.58 50.18
N ASN A 6 -32.82 24.38 51.06
CA ASN A 6 -32.92 24.81 52.45
C ASN A 6 -33.03 26.34 52.56
N ARG A 7 -32.24 27.10 51.79
CA ARG A 7 -32.34 28.57 51.73
C ARG A 7 -33.74 29.01 51.27
N LEU A 8 -34.26 28.39 50.21
CA LEU A 8 -35.62 28.64 49.72
C LEU A 8 -36.68 28.30 50.78
N ALA A 9 -36.58 27.16 51.47
CA ALA A 9 -37.52 26.78 52.53
C ALA A 9 -37.51 27.76 53.73
N MET A 10 -36.39 28.45 53.95
CA MET A 10 -36.22 29.52 54.93
C MET A 10 -36.67 30.91 54.42
N GLY A 11 -37.15 31.03 53.17
CA GLY A 11 -37.52 32.33 52.59
C GLY A 11 -36.35 33.17 52.07
N ILE A 12 -35.15 32.60 52.05
CA ILE A 12 -33.94 33.28 51.60
C ILE A 12 -33.85 33.13 50.08
N VAL A 13 -33.86 34.27 49.39
CA VAL A 13 -33.78 34.35 47.93
C VAL A 13 -32.42 34.94 47.57
N ASP A 14 -31.65 34.21 46.77
CA ASP A 14 -30.35 34.67 46.31
C ASP A 14 -30.53 35.84 45.32
N ALA A 15 -29.70 36.87 45.51
CA ALA A 15 -29.92 38.24 45.03
C ALA A 15 -29.82 38.44 43.51
N ALA A 16 -29.13 37.54 42.79
CA ALA A 16 -29.01 37.51 41.34
C ALA A 16 -28.52 36.12 40.92
N ARG A 17 -29.03 35.57 39.81
CA ARG A 17 -28.44 34.36 39.21
C ARG A 17 -27.11 34.77 38.55
N PRO A 18 -25.98 34.09 38.82
CA PRO A 18 -24.75 34.38 38.10
C PRO A 18 -24.96 34.15 36.60
N GLN A 19 -24.33 34.97 35.76
CA GLN A 19 -24.34 34.77 34.32
C GLN A 19 -23.31 33.69 33.97
N MET A 20 -23.81 32.53 33.54
CA MET A 20 -22.97 31.39 33.18
C MET A 20 -22.42 31.55 31.76
N VAL A 21 -21.14 31.25 31.60
CA VAL A 21 -20.44 31.18 30.30
C VAL A 21 -19.77 29.82 30.19
N TRP A 22 -19.80 29.23 29.01
CA TRP A 22 -19.13 27.97 28.70
C TRP A 22 -18.36 28.12 27.40
N THR A 23 -17.35 27.28 27.22
CA THR A 23 -16.63 27.17 25.94
C THR A 23 -16.18 25.73 25.73
N PRO A 24 -16.39 25.15 24.53
CA PRO A 24 -17.04 25.74 23.35
C PRO A 24 -18.59 25.64 23.37
N ASP A 25 -19.27 26.35 22.45
CA ASP A 25 -20.74 26.29 22.27
C ASP A 25 -21.23 25.02 21.57
N ALA A 26 -20.37 24.42 20.74
CA ALA A 26 -20.56 23.12 20.10
C ALA A 26 -19.18 22.50 19.90
N ILE A 27 -19.09 21.17 19.94
CA ILE A 27 -17.84 20.44 19.72
C ILE A 27 -17.96 19.65 18.42
N GLU A 28 -17.10 19.95 17.46
CA GLU A 28 -16.99 19.17 16.22
C GLU A 28 -15.51 18.79 16.05
N GLU A 29 -15.19 17.51 16.21
CA GLU A 29 -13.79 17.06 16.25
C GLU A 29 -13.63 15.68 15.61
N THR A 30 -12.50 15.46 14.91
CA THR A 30 -12.13 14.14 14.37
C THR A 30 -11.23 13.40 15.36
N ILE A 31 -11.61 12.17 15.72
CA ILE A 31 -10.89 11.31 16.65
C ILE A 31 -10.39 10.06 15.92
N ARG A 32 -9.15 9.66 16.25
CA ARG A 32 -8.53 8.47 15.68
C ARG A 32 -9.26 7.19 16.11
N THR A 33 -9.51 6.28 15.19
CA THR A 33 -10.10 4.95 15.46
C THR A 33 -9.33 4.19 16.55
N ASN A 34 -10.06 3.38 17.33
CA ASN A 34 -9.47 2.54 18.38
C ASN A 34 -8.66 3.32 19.45
N THR A 35 -9.09 4.55 19.77
CA THR A 35 -8.47 5.35 20.83
C THR A 35 -9.48 5.86 21.85
N THR A 36 -9.00 6.10 23.07
CA THR A 36 -9.72 6.85 24.09
C THR A 36 -9.01 8.17 24.32
N VAL A 37 -9.72 9.27 24.14
CA VAL A 37 -9.13 10.61 24.16
C VAL A 37 -9.78 11.46 25.25
N LYS A 38 -8.96 12.10 26.09
CA LYS A 38 -9.44 13.02 27.13
C LYS A 38 -9.50 14.45 26.61
N ARG A 39 -10.57 15.16 26.97
CA ARG A 39 -10.85 16.54 26.62
C ARG A 39 -11.46 17.27 27.81
N GLU A 40 -11.55 18.59 27.71
CA GLU A 40 -12.10 19.44 28.77
C GLU A 40 -13.16 20.40 28.24
N LEU A 41 -14.23 20.57 29.00
CA LEU A 41 -15.25 21.58 28.81
C LEU A 41 -15.10 22.65 29.91
N PHE A 42 -15.00 23.92 29.52
CA PHE A 42 -14.89 25.02 30.48
C PHE A 42 -16.26 25.60 30.83
N ILE A 43 -16.50 25.83 32.13
CA ILE A 43 -17.69 26.52 32.65
C ILE A 43 -17.27 27.57 33.69
N GLY A 44 -17.66 28.82 33.44
CA GLY A 44 -17.32 29.95 34.28
C GLY A 44 -18.47 30.94 34.48
N SER A 45 -18.22 31.95 35.31
CA SER A 45 -19.19 32.98 35.70
C SER A 45 -18.70 34.38 35.30
N GLU A 46 -19.52 35.10 34.55
CA GLU A 46 -19.37 36.54 34.30
C GLU A 46 -19.82 37.30 35.56
N GLY A 47 -18.88 37.90 36.29
CA GLY A 47 -19.16 38.67 37.53
C GLY A 47 -18.76 37.98 38.84
N GLY A 48 -18.13 36.80 38.80
CA GLY A 48 -17.48 36.18 39.97
C GLY A 48 -18.39 35.37 40.91
N GLY A 49 -19.67 35.19 40.57
CA GLY A 49 -20.57 34.31 41.32
C GLY A 49 -20.22 32.83 41.17
N SER A 50 -20.36 32.02 42.22
CA SER A 50 -20.12 30.58 42.14
C SER A 50 -21.24 29.86 41.37
N ILE A 51 -20.85 29.11 40.35
CA ILE A 51 -21.73 28.19 39.62
C ILE A 51 -21.53 26.81 40.20
N LYS A 52 -22.63 26.14 40.53
CA LYS A 52 -22.65 24.77 41.03
C LYS A 52 -23.58 23.97 40.13
N GLY A 53 -23.14 22.79 39.71
CA GLY A 53 -23.94 21.98 38.78
C GLY A 53 -23.45 20.54 38.65
N LEU A 54 -24.21 19.80 37.84
CA LEU A 54 -23.92 18.45 37.40
C LEU A 54 -23.86 18.44 35.88
N VAL A 55 -23.03 17.56 35.32
CA VAL A 55 -22.91 17.37 33.87
C VAL A 55 -23.16 15.91 33.52
N TYR A 56 -23.94 15.69 32.48
CA TYR A 56 -24.25 14.37 31.94
C TYR A 56 -23.99 14.35 30.44
N SER A 57 -23.69 13.17 29.90
CA SER A 57 -23.55 12.95 28.46
C SER A 57 -24.69 12.06 27.98
N THR A 58 -25.22 12.33 26.79
CA THR A 58 -26.26 11.49 26.17
C THR A 58 -25.72 10.25 25.48
N SER A 59 -24.42 10.19 25.19
CA SER A 59 -23.75 9.03 24.60
C SER A 59 -22.94 8.25 25.63
N ASP A 60 -23.00 6.92 25.59
CA ASP A 60 -22.21 6.00 26.40
C ASP A 60 -20.72 5.92 25.96
N ARG A 61 -20.43 6.40 24.74
CA ARG A 61 -19.08 6.60 24.18
C ARG A 61 -18.39 7.86 24.68
N VAL A 62 -19.14 8.79 25.28
CA VAL A 62 -18.60 10.03 25.85
C VAL A 62 -18.81 10.01 27.36
N ARG A 63 -17.77 9.63 28.10
CA ARG A 63 -17.83 9.40 29.55
C ARG A 63 -17.32 10.60 30.31
N ILE A 64 -18.05 10.97 31.36
CA ILE A 64 -17.60 11.97 32.33
C ILE A 64 -17.18 11.19 33.59
N PRO A 65 -15.89 11.21 33.95
CA PRO A 65 -15.41 10.61 35.19
C PRO A 65 -16.22 11.07 36.41
N ALA A 66 -16.45 10.18 37.37
CA ALA A 66 -17.32 10.46 38.53
C ALA A 66 -16.81 11.60 39.42
N ASP A 67 -15.51 11.90 39.39
CA ASP A 67 -14.88 13.03 40.06
C ASP A 67 -15.04 14.36 39.29
N SER A 68 -15.42 14.31 38.02
CA SER A 68 -15.64 15.46 37.14
C SER A 68 -17.13 15.74 36.83
N ASN A 69 -18.05 14.87 37.26
CA ASN A 69 -19.48 15.00 36.95
C ASN A 69 -20.22 16.05 37.78
N SER A 70 -19.60 16.53 38.87
CA SER A 70 -20.13 17.55 39.76
C SER A 70 -19.10 18.66 39.92
N PHE A 71 -19.53 19.90 39.80
CA PHE A 71 -18.64 21.06 39.82
C PHE A 71 -19.21 22.21 40.63
N GLY A 72 -18.33 23.08 41.11
CA GLY A 72 -18.66 24.15 42.04
C GLY A 72 -17.54 25.17 42.15
N GLY A 73 -17.75 26.37 41.61
CA GLY A 73 -16.74 27.43 41.65
C GLY A 73 -17.00 28.55 40.64
N VAL A 74 -16.05 29.47 40.52
CA VAL A 74 -16.10 30.59 39.57
C VAL A 74 -15.60 30.17 38.18
N ARG A 75 -14.68 29.20 38.13
CA ARG A 75 -14.09 28.62 36.93
C ARG A 75 -13.97 27.11 37.14
N ASN A 76 -14.54 26.33 36.25
CA ASN A 76 -14.61 24.87 36.34
C ASN A 76 -14.15 24.28 35.01
N HIS A 77 -13.34 23.23 35.09
CA HIS A 77 -12.90 22.45 33.94
C HIS A 77 -13.45 21.03 34.13
N ILE A 78 -14.33 20.63 33.22
CA ILE A 78 -14.98 19.32 33.26
C ILE A 78 -14.23 18.42 32.29
N THR A 79 -13.56 17.40 32.83
CA THR A 79 -12.90 16.39 32.00
C THR A 79 -13.94 15.42 31.44
N TYR A 80 -13.83 15.09 30.15
CA TYR A 80 -14.60 14.02 29.52
C TYR A 80 -13.69 13.15 28.64
N GLU A 81 -14.10 11.91 28.42
CA GLU A 81 -13.36 10.91 27.64
C GLU A 81 -14.23 10.44 26.48
N VAL A 82 -13.69 10.51 25.26
CA VAL A 82 -14.35 9.98 24.05
C VAL A 82 -13.69 8.66 23.69
N ASP A 83 -14.49 7.60 23.65
CA ASP A 83 -14.06 6.23 23.41
C ASP A 83 -14.48 5.78 21.99
N THR A 84 -13.51 5.70 21.09
CA THR A 84 -13.71 5.24 19.69
C THR A 84 -13.30 3.77 19.50
N THR A 85 -13.13 3.02 20.61
CA THR A 85 -12.71 1.62 20.54
C THR A 85 -13.73 0.79 19.76
N PHE A 86 -13.23 0.06 18.76
CA PHE A 86 -13.99 -0.80 17.86
C PHE A 86 -14.96 -0.12 16.89
N MET A 87 -14.92 1.22 16.78
CA MET A 87 -15.60 1.99 15.76
C MET A 87 -14.81 2.01 14.44
N LYS A 88 -15.50 2.14 13.31
CA LYS A 88 -14.90 2.19 11.98
C LYS A 88 -14.63 3.63 11.56
N ALA A 89 -13.65 3.81 10.68
CA ALA A 89 -13.46 5.11 10.04
C ALA A 89 -14.70 5.47 9.21
N GLY A 90 -15.22 6.68 9.41
CA GLY A 90 -16.49 7.16 8.87
C GLY A 90 -17.67 7.11 9.84
N ASP A 91 -17.56 6.45 10.99
CA ASP A 91 -18.59 6.49 12.03
C ASP A 91 -18.63 7.86 12.72
N GLU A 92 -19.77 8.22 13.30
CA GLU A 92 -19.97 9.45 14.07
C GLU A 92 -20.55 9.17 15.45
N ILE A 93 -20.10 9.92 16.45
CA ILE A 93 -20.68 9.95 17.79
C ILE A 93 -21.41 11.28 17.94
N ASP A 94 -22.73 11.25 17.77
CA ASP A 94 -23.63 12.39 17.93
C ASP A 94 -24.26 12.41 19.34
N GLY A 95 -24.25 13.56 19.99
CA GLY A 95 -24.81 13.72 21.32
C GLY A 95 -24.67 15.13 21.88
N MET A 96 -24.91 15.25 23.18
CA MET A 96 -24.86 16.53 23.89
C MET A 96 -24.46 16.35 25.35
N PHE A 97 -23.83 17.39 25.92
CA PHE A 97 -23.63 17.53 27.35
C PHE A 97 -24.82 18.26 27.96
N ASN A 98 -25.52 17.60 28.90
CA ASN A 98 -26.63 18.16 29.65
C ASN A 98 -26.09 18.75 30.96
N LEU A 99 -26.08 20.07 31.06
CA LEU A 99 -25.65 20.81 32.24
C LEU A 99 -26.84 21.17 33.11
N VAL A 100 -26.89 20.65 34.35
CA VAL A 100 -27.91 20.96 35.34
C VAL A 100 -27.29 21.84 36.42
N THR A 101 -27.54 23.15 36.35
CA THR A 101 -26.83 24.14 37.19
C THR A 101 -27.78 24.98 38.04
N ASN A 102 -27.24 25.70 39.03
CA ASN A 102 -27.98 26.72 39.75
C ASN A 102 -28.35 27.96 38.91
N CYS A 103 -27.89 28.05 37.66
CA CYS A 103 -28.20 29.16 36.77
C CYS A 103 -29.25 28.78 35.71
N GLY A 104 -29.61 27.50 35.60
CA GLY A 104 -30.49 26.95 34.57
C GLY A 104 -29.94 25.64 34.00
N GLU A 105 -30.60 25.14 32.96
CA GLU A 105 -30.13 24.00 32.19
C GLU A 105 -29.58 24.46 30.85
N VAL A 106 -28.49 23.84 30.40
CA VAL A 106 -27.85 24.12 29.10
C VAL A 106 -27.46 22.81 28.45
N GLU A 107 -27.72 22.70 27.15
CA GLU A 107 -27.32 21.56 26.32
C GLU A 107 -26.20 22.02 25.37
N ILE A 108 -25.04 21.35 25.42
CA ILE A 108 -23.90 21.65 24.55
C ILE A 108 -23.74 20.48 23.57
N PRO A 109 -24.08 20.64 22.28
CA PRO A 109 -23.99 19.57 21.30
C PRO A 109 -22.54 19.22 20.99
N TYR A 110 -22.30 17.94 20.69
CA TYR A 110 -21.04 17.44 20.18
C TYR A 110 -21.25 16.44 19.05
N VAL A 111 -20.33 16.47 18.09
CA VAL A 111 -20.19 15.45 17.04
C VAL A 111 -18.71 15.06 16.94
N PHE A 112 -18.41 13.80 17.21
CA PHE A 112 -17.06 13.26 17.04
C PHE A 112 -17.01 12.35 15.81
N TYR A 113 -16.24 12.74 14.80
CA TYR A 113 -16.02 11.92 13.60
C TYR A 113 -14.88 10.94 13.83
N VAL A 114 -15.10 9.66 13.53
CA VAL A 114 -14.09 8.62 13.69
C VAL A 114 -13.31 8.45 12.38
N ASP A 115 -11.97 8.54 12.42
CA ASP A 115 -11.12 8.38 11.23
C ASP A 115 -9.79 7.69 11.55
N LEU A 116 -9.06 7.21 10.52
CA LEU A 116 -7.77 6.52 10.69
C LEU A 116 -6.69 7.42 11.31
N ALA A 117 -6.82 8.75 11.17
CA ALA A 117 -6.00 9.73 11.86
C ALA A 117 -6.85 10.90 12.36
N ALA A 118 -6.38 11.58 13.40
CA ALA A 118 -7.08 12.68 14.05
C ALA A 118 -7.28 13.95 13.19
N SER A 119 -6.87 13.95 11.92
CA SER A 119 -6.86 15.14 11.05
C SER A 119 -7.53 14.94 9.68
N GLY A 120 -8.46 13.99 9.54
CA GLY A 120 -9.20 13.80 8.28
C GLY A 120 -8.29 13.31 7.15
N SER A 121 -7.70 12.13 7.29
CA SER A 121 -6.56 11.70 6.47
C SER A 121 -6.96 11.15 5.09
N VAL A 122 -6.09 11.31 4.10
CA VAL A 122 -6.22 10.72 2.76
C VAL A 122 -6.44 9.19 2.81
N LEU A 123 -5.95 8.49 3.84
CA LEU A 123 -6.01 7.03 3.95
C LEU A 123 -7.44 6.47 3.93
N SER A 124 -8.41 7.13 4.57
CA SER A 124 -9.80 6.66 4.58
C SER A 124 -10.49 6.84 3.23
N SER A 125 -9.97 7.73 2.37
CA SER A 125 -10.45 7.91 1.00
C SER A 125 -9.89 6.88 0.01
N LEU A 126 -8.82 6.14 0.37
CA LEU A 126 -8.20 5.11 -0.49
C LEU A 126 -9.04 3.83 -0.45
N ARG A 127 -10.09 3.77 -1.25
CA ARG A 127 -11.01 2.62 -1.31
C ARG A 127 -10.53 1.54 -2.27
N THR A 128 -9.83 1.92 -3.33
CA THR A 128 -9.27 1.00 -4.32
C THR A 128 -7.78 1.25 -4.57
N PRO A 129 -7.05 0.28 -5.15
CA PRO A 129 -5.66 0.50 -5.55
C PRO A 129 -5.48 1.68 -6.52
N GLU A 130 -6.47 1.98 -7.36
CA GLU A 130 -6.47 3.12 -8.29
C GLU A 130 -6.48 4.47 -7.56
N ASP A 131 -7.15 4.57 -6.41
CA ASP A 131 -7.15 5.79 -5.59
C ASP A 131 -5.73 6.12 -5.15
N PHE A 132 -4.98 5.10 -4.69
CA PHE A 132 -3.57 5.27 -4.32
C PHE A 132 -2.68 5.59 -5.51
N ALA A 133 -2.92 4.95 -6.67
CA ALA A 133 -2.22 5.27 -7.92
C ALA A 133 -2.45 6.73 -8.35
N ALA A 134 -3.66 7.28 -8.16
CA ALA A 134 -3.97 8.67 -8.45
C ALA A 134 -3.21 9.64 -7.54
N VAL A 135 -3.07 9.31 -6.24
CA VAL A 135 -2.24 10.07 -5.30
C VAL A 135 -0.77 10.02 -5.74
N ALA A 136 -0.23 8.85 -6.05
CA ALA A 136 1.15 8.67 -6.51
C ALA A 136 1.44 9.43 -7.81
N ARG A 137 0.48 9.49 -8.74
CA ARG A 137 0.61 10.24 -9.99
C ARG A 137 0.61 11.75 -9.80
N LYS A 138 -0.18 12.25 -8.83
CA LYS A 138 -0.30 13.68 -8.54
C LYS A 138 0.85 14.20 -7.68
N ASP A 139 1.26 13.41 -6.68
CA ASP A 139 2.30 13.75 -5.72
C ASP A 139 2.97 12.46 -5.19
N GLY A 140 4.05 12.06 -5.86
CA GLY A 140 4.80 10.84 -5.54
C GLY A 140 5.48 10.87 -4.18
N ASP A 141 5.93 12.04 -3.70
CA ASP A 141 6.57 12.16 -2.38
C ASP A 141 5.57 11.93 -1.26
N THR A 142 4.35 12.47 -1.39
CA THR A 142 3.26 12.19 -0.45
C THR A 142 2.88 10.72 -0.48
N ALA A 143 2.77 10.10 -1.66
CA ALA A 143 2.46 8.67 -1.77
C ALA A 143 3.53 7.77 -1.13
N LEU A 144 4.82 8.09 -1.29
CA LEU A 144 5.92 7.37 -0.64
C LEU A 144 5.84 7.47 0.89
N ARG A 145 5.52 8.65 1.43
CA ARG A 145 5.31 8.83 2.88
C ARG A 145 4.10 8.03 3.38
N LEU A 146 3.01 8.00 2.60
CA LEU A 146 1.83 7.20 2.92
C LEU A 146 2.15 5.70 2.89
N LEU A 147 2.89 5.19 1.88
CA LEU A 147 3.23 3.77 1.74
C LEU A 147 3.99 3.18 2.94
N GLU A 148 4.81 4.02 3.59
CA GLU A 148 5.60 3.65 4.78
C GLU A 148 4.87 3.97 6.10
N TYR A 149 3.75 4.69 6.05
CA TYR A 149 3.00 5.08 7.23
C TYR A 149 2.35 3.85 7.90
N PRO A 150 2.44 3.69 9.24
CA PRO A 150 1.93 2.49 9.92
C PRO A 150 0.46 2.19 9.62
N ASP A 151 -0.38 3.24 9.56
CA ASP A 151 -1.82 3.10 9.36
C ASP A 151 -2.19 2.91 7.88
N PHE A 152 -1.22 2.95 6.95
CA PHE A 152 -1.46 2.60 5.55
C PHE A 152 -2.03 1.20 5.41
N LEU A 153 -1.59 0.30 6.29
CA LEU A 153 -2.06 -1.06 6.34
C LEU A 153 -3.55 -1.17 6.68
N GLU A 154 -4.13 -0.16 7.33
CA GLU A 154 -5.54 -0.08 7.71
C GLU A 154 -6.44 0.55 6.63
N ALA A 155 -5.85 1.07 5.54
CA ALA A 155 -6.61 1.63 4.43
C ALA A 155 -7.56 0.56 3.82
N PRO A 156 -8.77 0.94 3.38
CA PRO A 156 -9.77 -0.02 2.91
C PRO A 156 -9.27 -0.99 1.82
N PHE A 157 -8.54 -0.49 0.82
CA PHE A 157 -7.99 -1.35 -0.25
C PHE A 157 -6.91 -2.32 0.24
N MET A 158 -6.23 -2.01 1.34
CA MET A 158 -5.22 -2.86 1.97
C MET A 158 -5.82 -3.96 2.85
N GLN A 159 -7.15 -3.96 3.04
CA GLN A 159 -7.90 -5.05 3.68
C GLN A 159 -8.25 -6.18 2.69
N ASP A 160 -7.79 -6.07 1.43
CA ASP A 160 -7.83 -7.17 0.49
C ASP A 160 -6.58 -8.08 0.67
N PRO A 161 -6.74 -9.41 0.84
CA PRO A 161 -5.64 -10.35 1.03
C PRO A 161 -4.62 -10.32 -0.12
N HIS A 162 -5.09 -10.19 -1.36
CA HIS A 162 -4.23 -10.14 -2.54
C HIS A 162 -3.33 -8.90 -2.49
N VAL A 163 -3.96 -7.74 -2.28
CA VAL A 163 -3.25 -6.45 -2.19
C VAL A 163 -2.22 -6.47 -1.05
N ARG A 164 -2.62 -6.96 0.14
CA ARG A 164 -1.72 -7.06 1.28
C ARG A 164 -0.54 -8.00 1.00
N ALA A 165 -0.79 -9.14 0.38
CA ALA A 165 0.25 -10.10 0.08
C ALA A 165 1.27 -9.54 -0.93
N VAL A 166 0.83 -8.80 -1.96
CA VAL A 166 1.75 -8.10 -2.88
C VAL A 166 2.60 -7.06 -2.11
N TYR A 167 1.98 -6.26 -1.25
CA TYR A 167 2.68 -5.25 -0.44
C TYR A 167 3.74 -5.89 0.47
N GLU A 168 3.38 -6.93 1.22
CA GLU A 168 4.30 -7.63 2.14
C GLU A 168 5.43 -8.34 1.41
N GLY A 169 5.15 -8.91 0.23
CA GLY A 169 6.16 -9.56 -0.60
C GLY A 169 7.18 -8.60 -1.19
N LEU A 170 6.82 -7.34 -1.44
CA LEU A 170 7.76 -6.34 -1.98
C LEU A 170 8.44 -5.50 -0.89
N LYS A 171 7.83 -5.39 0.29
CA LYS A 171 8.34 -4.55 1.38
C LYS A 171 9.74 -4.98 1.81
N GLY A 172 10.68 -4.04 1.75
CA GLY A 172 12.08 -4.27 2.14
C GLY A 172 12.98 -4.80 1.03
N HIS A 173 12.44 -4.99 -0.19
CA HIS A 173 13.19 -5.45 -1.36
C HIS A 173 13.36 -4.32 -2.39
N GLY A 174 14.54 -3.71 -2.40
CA GLY A 174 14.88 -2.59 -3.30
C GLY A 174 14.67 -1.21 -2.67
N SER A 175 14.72 -0.17 -3.51
CA SER A 175 14.49 1.22 -3.07
C SER A 175 13.00 1.48 -2.81
N ARG A 176 12.67 2.45 -1.95
CA ARG A 176 11.27 2.84 -1.68
C ARG A 176 10.50 3.21 -2.95
N GLN A 177 11.18 3.81 -3.93
CA GLN A 177 10.58 4.17 -5.21
C GLN A 177 10.31 2.93 -6.07
N SER A 178 11.27 2.00 -6.15
CA SER A 178 11.09 0.72 -6.83
C SER A 178 9.97 -0.09 -6.19
N PHE A 179 9.88 -0.10 -4.86
CA PHE A 179 8.80 -0.76 -4.14
C PHE A 179 7.44 -0.20 -4.53
N MET A 180 7.25 1.12 -4.50
CA MET A 180 5.99 1.74 -4.91
C MET A 180 5.63 1.44 -6.37
N GLU A 181 6.63 1.51 -7.26
CA GLU A 181 6.48 1.23 -8.69
C GLU A 181 6.03 -0.21 -8.94
N GLU A 182 6.72 -1.19 -8.35
CA GLU A 182 6.41 -2.62 -8.49
C GLU A 182 5.11 -2.99 -7.77
N PHE A 183 4.76 -2.31 -6.68
CA PHE A 183 3.48 -2.48 -6.00
C PHE A 183 2.32 -2.03 -6.89
N LEU A 184 2.37 -0.83 -7.47
CA LEU A 184 1.32 -0.35 -8.37
C LEU A 184 1.22 -1.18 -9.65
N THR A 185 2.36 -1.64 -10.17
CA THR A 185 2.42 -2.49 -11.36
C THR A 185 1.87 -3.89 -11.08
N GLY A 186 2.25 -4.50 -9.95
CA GLY A 186 1.77 -5.81 -9.51
C GLY A 186 0.26 -5.85 -9.25
N LEU A 187 -0.34 -4.74 -8.83
CA LEU A 187 -1.80 -4.60 -8.69
C LEU A 187 -2.53 -4.32 -10.01
N GLY A 188 -1.80 -4.14 -11.12
CA GLY A 188 -2.40 -3.87 -12.43
C GLY A 188 -2.99 -2.46 -12.60
N VAL A 189 -2.79 -1.55 -11.64
CA VAL A 189 -3.29 -0.16 -11.71
C VAL A 189 -2.35 0.80 -12.44
N LYS A 190 -1.18 0.30 -12.83
CA LYS A 190 -0.15 1.03 -13.53
C LYS A 190 0.57 0.12 -14.51
N GLU A 191 0.75 0.57 -15.75
CA GLU A 191 1.63 -0.13 -16.69
C GLU A 191 3.11 0.05 -16.27
N PRO A 192 3.96 -0.99 -16.47
CA PRO A 192 5.40 -0.87 -16.28
C PRO A 192 5.95 0.33 -17.04
N PHE A 193 6.83 1.09 -16.40
CA PHE A 193 7.52 2.17 -17.08
C PHE A 193 8.49 1.60 -18.12
N GLY A 194 8.38 2.05 -19.36
CA GLY A 194 9.25 1.63 -20.45
C GLY A 194 10.06 2.79 -21.01
N ILE A 195 11.13 2.46 -21.73
CA ILE A 195 11.87 3.44 -22.53
C ILE A 195 11.93 3.03 -24.00
N SER A 196 12.06 4.01 -24.88
CA SER A 196 12.35 3.79 -26.29
C SER A 196 13.40 4.77 -26.79
N PHE A 197 14.06 4.38 -27.87
CA PHE A 197 15.10 5.17 -28.54
C PHE A 197 14.61 5.55 -29.93
N ASP A 198 15.02 6.73 -30.40
CA ASP A 198 14.67 7.18 -31.75
C ASP A 198 15.46 6.42 -32.83
N GLU A 199 16.65 5.91 -32.49
CA GLU A 199 17.60 5.31 -33.43
C GLU A 199 18.43 4.20 -32.76
N ASP A 200 18.60 3.06 -33.43
CA ASP A 200 19.42 1.94 -32.95
C ASP A 200 20.91 2.06 -33.36
N ILE A 201 21.22 2.96 -34.31
CA ILE A 201 22.56 3.16 -34.88
C ILE A 201 22.82 4.64 -35.15
N LYS A 202 23.97 5.17 -34.70
CA LYS A 202 24.49 6.50 -35.06
C LYS A 202 25.76 6.43 -35.90
N LYS A 203 25.77 7.18 -37.01
CA LYS A 203 26.87 7.18 -37.98
C LYS A 203 27.54 8.55 -38.09
N TYR A 204 28.86 8.54 -38.13
CA TYR A 204 29.71 9.73 -38.24
C TYR A 204 30.78 9.54 -39.31
N ASP A 205 30.96 10.54 -40.18
CA ASP A 205 31.94 10.50 -41.27
C ASP A 205 32.90 11.68 -41.20
N ASN A 206 34.21 11.41 -41.35
CA ASN A 206 35.27 12.42 -41.54
C ASN A 206 35.24 13.56 -40.52
N LEU A 207 35.31 13.20 -39.24
CA LEU A 207 35.24 14.16 -38.13
C LEU A 207 36.46 15.09 -38.11
N SER A 208 36.20 16.40 -38.00
CA SER A 208 37.22 17.44 -37.82
C SER A 208 37.33 17.83 -36.35
N GLY A 209 37.87 16.91 -35.54
CA GLY A 209 38.00 17.04 -34.08
C GLY A 209 36.95 16.26 -33.29
N HIS A 210 36.86 16.52 -31.99
CA HIS A 210 35.85 15.91 -31.13
C HIS A 210 34.44 16.30 -31.57
N VAL A 211 33.55 15.33 -31.70
CA VAL A 211 32.17 15.58 -32.12
C VAL A 211 31.20 15.23 -31.00
N PRO A 212 30.37 16.18 -30.52
CA PRO A 212 29.33 15.89 -29.57
C PRO A 212 28.19 15.12 -30.24
N GLY A 213 27.69 14.11 -29.56
CA GLY A 213 26.50 13.34 -29.90
C GLY A 213 25.53 13.34 -28.73
N GLU A 214 24.29 12.92 -29.01
CA GLU A 214 23.24 12.83 -28.01
C GLU A 214 22.35 11.62 -28.30
N ILE A 215 21.99 10.85 -27.27
CA ILE A 215 20.95 9.81 -27.36
C ILE A 215 19.68 10.37 -26.72
N ALA A 216 18.60 10.42 -27.51
CA ALA A 216 17.27 10.77 -27.02
C ALA A 216 16.57 9.51 -26.50
N VAL A 217 16.34 9.48 -25.19
CA VAL A 217 15.60 8.41 -24.50
C VAL A 217 14.19 8.92 -24.24
N ARG A 218 13.18 8.27 -24.82
CA ARG A 218 11.77 8.61 -24.60
C ARG A 218 11.18 7.71 -23.53
N ALA A 219 10.50 8.32 -22.56
CA ALA A 219 9.75 7.62 -21.55
C ALA A 219 8.40 7.15 -22.09
N ARG A 220 7.98 5.94 -21.73
CA ARG A 220 6.63 5.42 -21.92
C ARG A 220 6.01 5.16 -20.54
N GLY A 221 5.04 5.98 -20.17
CA GLY A 221 4.38 5.93 -18.87
C GLY A 221 4.85 7.02 -17.92
N TRP A 222 4.56 6.83 -16.64
CA TRP A 222 4.93 7.71 -15.52
C TRP A 222 5.50 6.84 -14.41
N GLY A 223 6.26 7.42 -13.46
CA GLY A 223 6.86 6.66 -12.36
C GLY A 223 8.33 6.99 -12.14
N TYR A 224 8.97 6.22 -11.26
CA TYR A 224 10.39 6.35 -10.96
C TYR A 224 11.26 5.72 -12.05
N ILE A 225 12.29 6.41 -12.50
CA ILE A 225 13.27 5.91 -13.46
C ILE A 225 14.70 6.09 -12.95
N SER A 226 15.51 5.05 -13.12
CA SER A 226 16.97 5.09 -12.99
C SER A 226 17.59 4.54 -14.27
N LEU A 227 18.27 5.41 -15.00
CA LEU A 227 19.04 5.07 -16.20
C LEU A 227 20.51 5.00 -15.87
N GLU A 228 21.19 3.97 -16.37
CA GLU A 228 22.64 3.85 -16.34
C GLU A 228 23.17 3.60 -17.76
N ALA A 229 24.16 4.38 -18.17
CA ALA A 229 24.75 4.34 -19.49
C ALA A 229 26.23 3.93 -19.43
N GLU A 230 26.59 2.95 -20.25
CA GLU A 230 27.94 2.43 -20.43
C GLU A 230 28.36 2.57 -21.89
N ALA A 231 29.64 2.82 -22.15
CA ALA A 231 30.17 2.87 -23.52
C ALA A 231 31.15 1.72 -23.75
N ASP A 232 31.05 1.12 -24.92
CA ASP A 232 31.95 0.12 -25.48
C ASP A 232 32.67 0.76 -26.68
N GLY A 233 33.99 0.94 -26.55
CA GLY A 233 34.82 1.73 -27.46
C GLY A 233 35.51 2.89 -26.74
N ASP A 234 36.84 2.90 -26.78
CA ASP A 234 37.71 3.92 -26.18
C ASP A 234 37.57 5.31 -26.84
N PHE A 235 37.00 5.37 -28.04
CA PHE A 235 36.68 6.63 -28.73
C PHE A 235 35.32 7.24 -28.34
N ILE A 236 34.55 6.63 -27.44
CA ILE A 236 33.24 7.14 -26.99
C ILE A 236 33.34 7.57 -25.52
N HIS A 237 33.14 8.86 -25.26
CA HIS A 237 33.14 9.41 -23.91
C HIS A 237 31.74 9.87 -23.49
N LEU A 238 31.13 9.17 -22.53
CA LEU A 238 29.84 9.57 -21.96
C LEU A 238 30.03 10.78 -21.03
N LEU A 239 29.35 11.88 -21.33
CA LEU A 239 29.36 13.10 -20.51
C LEU A 239 28.40 12.97 -19.31
N LYS A 240 27.39 12.10 -19.44
CA LYS A 240 26.47 11.74 -18.37
C LYS A 240 26.23 10.23 -18.40
N ARG A 241 26.48 9.57 -17.27
CA ARG A 241 26.32 8.12 -17.13
C ARG A 241 25.00 7.73 -16.49
N ASN A 242 24.49 8.55 -15.57
CA ASN A 242 23.25 8.23 -14.86
C ASN A 242 22.21 9.32 -15.11
N ALA A 243 20.94 8.94 -15.27
CA ALA A 243 19.83 9.88 -15.36
C ALA A 243 18.62 9.40 -14.55
N THR A 244 17.86 10.34 -13.99
CA THR A 244 16.66 10.06 -13.19
C THR A 244 15.44 10.76 -13.80
N GLN A 245 14.27 10.64 -13.15
CA GLN A 245 13.03 11.27 -13.60
C GLN A 245 13.16 12.79 -13.78
N GLU A 246 14.00 13.46 -12.98
CA GLU A 246 14.23 14.91 -13.05
C GLU A 246 14.90 15.35 -14.38
N ASP A 247 15.55 14.41 -15.06
CA ASP A 247 16.24 14.66 -16.33
C ASP A 247 15.30 14.57 -17.55
N PHE A 248 14.09 14.05 -17.36
CA PHE A 248 13.08 13.97 -18.41
C PHE A 248 12.29 15.27 -18.49
N LYS A 249 12.41 15.97 -19.62
CA LYS A 249 11.60 17.14 -19.95
C LYS A 249 10.65 16.77 -21.09
N ASP A 250 9.35 16.98 -20.89
CA ASP A 250 8.30 16.57 -21.83
C ASP A 250 8.41 15.09 -22.27
N GLY A 251 8.81 14.22 -21.33
CA GLY A 251 8.96 12.77 -21.57
C GLY A 251 10.23 12.37 -22.31
N VAL A 252 11.21 13.26 -22.48
CA VAL A 252 12.49 12.96 -23.16
C VAL A 252 13.68 13.28 -22.25
N CYS A 253 14.55 12.29 -22.05
CA CYS A 253 15.88 12.46 -21.45
C CYS A 253 16.94 12.45 -22.54
N ARG A 254 17.87 13.41 -22.46
CA ARG A 254 18.94 13.59 -23.43
C ARG A 254 20.26 13.17 -22.79
N LEU A 255 20.86 12.09 -23.28
CA LEU A 255 22.14 11.57 -22.80
C LEU A 255 23.27 12.05 -23.72
N PRO A 256 24.05 13.08 -23.31
CA PRO A 256 25.14 13.61 -24.11
C PRO A 256 26.39 12.73 -24.04
N TYR A 257 27.07 12.60 -25.19
CA TYR A 257 28.35 11.91 -25.32
C TYR A 257 29.27 12.64 -26.30
N LEU A 258 30.55 12.28 -26.30
CA LEU A 258 31.58 12.88 -27.14
C LEU A 258 32.35 11.79 -27.89
N ILE A 259 32.48 11.92 -29.21
CA ILE A 259 33.40 11.10 -30.00
C ILE A 259 34.80 11.71 -29.88
N LEU A 260 35.76 10.93 -29.37
CA LEU A 260 37.15 11.34 -29.18
C LEU A 260 37.96 11.08 -30.44
N SER A 261 38.24 12.12 -31.23
CA SER A 261 38.95 11.99 -32.50
C SER A 261 40.37 11.44 -32.39
N GLU A 262 41.02 11.65 -31.24
CA GLU A 262 42.37 11.16 -30.94
C GLU A 262 42.45 9.64 -30.72
N ASN A 263 41.32 9.01 -30.38
CA ASN A 263 41.21 7.57 -30.18
C ASN A 263 40.65 6.84 -31.41
N LEU A 264 40.37 7.57 -32.51
CA LEU A 264 39.94 6.97 -33.77
C LEU A 264 41.15 6.48 -34.57
N HIS A 265 41.12 5.22 -35.00
CA HIS A 265 42.08 4.70 -35.97
C HIS A 265 41.57 4.91 -37.40
N GLY A 266 42.49 4.86 -38.38
CA GLY A 266 42.13 4.94 -39.79
C GLY A 266 41.22 3.78 -40.22
N GLY A 267 40.15 4.06 -40.97
CA GLY A 267 39.13 3.11 -41.40
C GLY A 267 37.81 3.28 -40.65
N ASN A 268 37.10 2.17 -40.42
CA ASN A 268 35.84 2.13 -39.68
C ASN A 268 36.12 1.78 -38.21
N ASN A 269 35.59 2.60 -37.31
CA ASN A 269 35.63 2.38 -35.87
C ASN A 269 34.20 2.01 -35.43
N TYR A 270 34.06 0.88 -34.73
CA TYR A 270 32.77 0.40 -34.23
C TYR A 270 32.80 0.41 -32.71
N GLY A 271 31.75 0.93 -32.11
CA GLY A 271 31.52 0.92 -30.68
C GLY A 271 30.01 0.89 -30.42
N ALA A 272 29.63 0.89 -29.15
CA ALA A 272 28.23 0.94 -28.76
C ALA A 272 28.06 1.74 -27.46
N ILE A 273 26.89 2.32 -27.29
CA ILE A 273 26.44 2.83 -26.00
C ILE A 273 25.34 1.90 -25.51
N PHE A 274 25.52 1.36 -24.32
CA PHE A 274 24.51 0.57 -23.63
C PHE A 274 23.76 1.47 -22.66
N VAL A 275 22.44 1.43 -22.70
CA VAL A 275 21.58 2.13 -21.75
C VAL A 275 20.73 1.09 -21.03
N THR A 276 20.89 1.02 -19.72
CA THR A 276 20.16 0.11 -18.83
C THR A 276 19.09 0.90 -18.09
N ALA A 277 17.84 0.46 -18.17
CA ALA A 277 16.71 1.05 -17.45
C ALA A 277 15.66 -0.02 -17.17
N ALA A 278 15.05 0.00 -15.98
CA ALA A 278 13.97 -0.94 -15.61
C ALA A 278 14.33 -2.43 -15.88
N GLY A 279 15.61 -2.81 -15.67
CA GLY A 279 16.11 -4.16 -15.92
C GLY A 279 16.45 -4.48 -17.38
N GLU A 280 16.05 -3.65 -18.34
CA GLU A 280 16.36 -3.84 -19.76
C GLU A 280 17.66 -3.12 -20.15
N ARG A 281 18.56 -3.83 -20.83
CA ARG A 281 19.80 -3.28 -21.40
C ARG A 281 19.65 -3.11 -22.91
N HIS A 282 19.56 -1.87 -23.37
CA HIS A 282 19.48 -1.52 -24.78
C HIS A 282 20.86 -1.17 -25.34
N ARG A 283 21.10 -1.56 -26.60
CA ARG A 283 22.36 -1.32 -27.30
C ARG A 283 22.12 -0.36 -28.46
N ILE A 284 22.85 0.75 -28.48
CA ILE A 284 22.89 1.71 -29.59
C ILE A 284 24.27 1.62 -30.24
N ASP A 285 24.34 1.20 -31.50
CA ASP A 285 25.61 1.07 -32.21
C ASP A 285 26.13 2.45 -32.68
N ILE A 286 27.44 2.65 -32.57
CA ILE A 286 28.14 3.87 -32.97
C ILE A 286 29.17 3.50 -34.04
N GLU A 287 29.00 4.01 -35.25
CA GLU A 287 29.91 3.82 -36.37
C GLU A 287 30.61 5.14 -36.71
N VAL A 288 31.94 5.14 -36.70
CA VAL A 288 32.75 6.32 -37.07
C VAL A 288 33.76 5.97 -38.15
N THR A 289 33.63 6.58 -39.32
CA THR A 289 34.60 6.47 -40.41
C THR A 289 35.64 7.59 -40.30
N ALA A 290 36.89 7.23 -39.98
CA ALA A 290 37.99 8.19 -39.83
C ALA A 290 39.11 7.92 -40.85
N GLY A 291 39.55 8.94 -41.58
CA GLY A 291 40.74 8.84 -42.42
C GLY A 291 40.67 9.68 -43.70
N SER A 292 41.78 10.33 -44.04
CA SER A 292 41.97 10.96 -45.34
C SER A 292 41.94 9.94 -46.48
N GLU A 293 41.69 10.38 -47.71
CA GLU A 293 41.77 9.58 -48.94
C GLU A 293 43.05 8.72 -49.04
N LYS A 294 44.14 9.16 -48.40
CA LYS A 294 45.44 8.48 -48.31
C LYS A 294 45.40 7.21 -47.44
N ALA A 295 44.65 7.22 -46.33
CA ALA A 295 44.48 6.06 -45.45
C ALA A 295 43.59 4.99 -46.09
N ARG A 296 42.53 5.40 -46.80
CA ARG A 296 41.69 4.48 -47.61
C ARG A 296 42.49 3.81 -48.73
N ARG A 297 43.37 4.54 -49.44
CA ARG A 297 44.28 3.96 -50.44
C ARG A 297 45.31 3.01 -49.82
N SER A 298 45.81 3.30 -48.62
CA SER A 298 46.74 2.40 -47.91
C SER A 298 46.08 1.11 -47.44
N LEU A 299 44.84 1.17 -46.93
CA LEU A 299 44.07 0.00 -46.54
C LEU A 299 43.71 -0.87 -47.75
N ALA A 300 43.24 -0.25 -48.84
CA ALA A 300 42.96 -0.93 -50.11
C ALA A 300 44.22 -1.61 -50.68
N PHE A 301 45.38 -0.95 -50.63
CA PHE A 301 46.65 -1.53 -51.04
C PHE A 301 47.00 -2.78 -50.21
N ARG A 302 46.80 -2.75 -48.88
CA ARG A 302 47.05 -3.90 -48.01
C ARG A 302 46.09 -5.05 -48.29
N GLU A 303 44.82 -4.78 -48.60
CA GLU A 303 43.85 -5.80 -49.00
C GLU A 303 44.18 -6.43 -50.35
N ASP A 304 44.52 -5.63 -51.35
CA ASP A 304 44.93 -6.12 -52.67
C ASP A 304 46.24 -6.93 -52.59
N LEU A 305 47.21 -6.46 -51.80
CA LEU A 305 48.44 -7.21 -51.54
C LEU A 305 48.16 -8.52 -50.79
N LYS A 306 47.26 -8.52 -49.80
CA LYS A 306 46.82 -9.75 -49.12
C LYS A 306 46.23 -10.76 -50.10
N ARG A 307 45.34 -10.33 -51.00
CA ARG A 307 44.76 -11.18 -52.05
C ARG A 307 45.84 -11.73 -52.99
N TYR A 308 46.82 -10.91 -53.38
CA TYR A 308 47.97 -11.36 -54.16
C TYR A 308 48.75 -12.46 -53.41
N LEU A 309 49.10 -12.22 -52.15
CA LEU A 309 49.85 -13.17 -51.32
C LEU A 309 49.09 -14.47 -51.10
N GLU A 310 47.77 -14.43 -50.95
CA GLU A 310 46.91 -15.62 -50.87
C GLU A 310 46.96 -16.44 -52.16
N LEU A 311 46.86 -15.79 -53.33
CA LEU A 311 47.01 -16.46 -54.63
C LEU A 311 48.42 -17.03 -54.83
N ARG A 312 49.45 -16.29 -54.45
CA ARG A 312 50.85 -16.73 -54.49
C ARG A 312 51.07 -17.96 -53.63
N LEU A 313 50.51 -17.95 -52.43
CA LEU A 313 50.58 -19.05 -51.47
C LEU A 313 49.82 -20.29 -51.96
N GLN A 314 48.67 -20.12 -52.63
CA GLN A 314 47.97 -21.24 -53.31
C GLN A 314 48.80 -21.84 -54.43
N TYR A 315 49.48 -21.01 -55.23
CA TYR A 315 50.36 -21.46 -56.31
C TYR A 315 51.55 -22.30 -55.78
N GLU A 316 52.16 -21.87 -54.67
CA GLU A 316 53.22 -22.61 -53.98
C GLU A 316 52.70 -23.88 -53.28
N GLY A 317 51.45 -23.88 -52.81
CA GLY A 317 50.81 -25.05 -52.24
C GLY A 317 50.59 -26.18 -53.24
N GLN A 318 50.38 -25.85 -54.51
CA GLN A 318 50.16 -26.86 -55.56
C GLN A 318 51.42 -27.70 -55.88
N SER A 319 52.65 -27.22 -55.63
CA SER A 319 53.85 -28.07 -55.78
C SER A 319 54.00 -29.10 -54.67
N VAL A 320 53.47 -28.84 -53.47
CA VAL A 320 53.48 -29.80 -52.37
C VAL A 320 52.67 -31.05 -52.73
N LEU A 321 51.57 -30.86 -53.46
CA LEU A 321 50.70 -31.94 -53.94
C LEU A 321 51.27 -32.70 -55.17
N GLU A 322 52.27 -32.13 -55.87
CA GLU A 322 52.94 -32.74 -57.02
C GLU A 322 54.02 -33.75 -56.58
N ALA A 323 54.83 -33.41 -55.56
CA ALA A 323 55.90 -34.26 -55.02
C ALA A 323 55.38 -35.60 -54.43
N ASP A 324 54.15 -35.59 -53.92
CA ASP A 324 53.48 -36.76 -53.33
C ASP A 324 52.99 -37.77 -54.40
N SER A 325 52.83 -37.33 -55.65
CA SER A 325 52.43 -38.21 -56.75
C SER A 325 53.59 -39.00 -57.37
N GLU A 326 54.82 -38.48 -57.26
CA GLU A 326 56.03 -39.13 -57.76
C GLU A 326 56.62 -40.16 -56.76
N SER A 327 56.38 -40.00 -55.45
CA SER A 327 56.85 -40.94 -54.41
C SER A 327 56.06 -42.26 -54.38
N THR A 328 54.80 -42.27 -54.83
CA THR A 328 53.95 -43.48 -54.86
C THR A 328 54.19 -44.45 -56.03
N GLU A 329 55.05 -44.15 -57.01
CA GLU A 329 55.34 -45.07 -58.13
C GLU A 329 56.39 -46.15 -57.80
N GLY A 330 57.01 -46.12 -56.61
CA GLY A 330 58.14 -46.99 -56.25
C GLY A 330 57.82 -48.28 -55.48
N ALA A 331 56.58 -48.54 -55.04
CA ALA A 331 56.31 -49.69 -54.17
C ALA A 331 54.93 -50.35 -54.42
N SER A 332 54.86 -51.32 -55.34
CA SER A 332 53.77 -52.31 -55.40
C SER A 332 54.02 -53.38 -56.49
N GLU A 333 54.90 -54.34 -56.22
CA GLU A 333 54.76 -55.70 -56.77
C GLU A 333 54.58 -56.67 -55.59
N ALA A 334 53.33 -57.06 -55.32
CA ALA A 334 52.90 -58.42 -54.93
C ALA A 334 51.46 -58.42 -54.39
N GLY A 335 50.60 -59.25 -55.01
CA GLY A 335 49.53 -59.98 -54.29
C GLY A 335 48.14 -59.33 -54.22
N ALA A 336 47.28 -59.71 -55.17
CA ALA A 336 45.85 -59.40 -55.21
C ALA A 336 44.99 -60.28 -54.28
N LEU A 337 43.86 -59.75 -53.79
CA LEU A 337 42.48 -60.29 -53.91
C LEU A 337 41.49 -59.59 -52.93
N SER A 338 40.61 -58.71 -53.42
CA SER A 338 39.19 -59.01 -53.67
C SER A 338 38.42 -57.72 -54.03
N GLN A 339 37.44 -57.89 -54.91
CA GLN A 339 36.76 -56.82 -55.66
C GLN A 339 35.44 -56.40 -54.98
N THR A 340 35.22 -55.10 -54.81
CA THR A 340 33.95 -54.41 -55.13
C THR A 340 34.23 -52.90 -55.26
N GLY A 341 33.66 -52.25 -56.29
CA GLY A 341 33.72 -50.78 -56.46
C GLY A 341 34.44 -50.25 -57.70
N ARG A 342 34.07 -50.70 -58.90
CA ARG A 342 34.44 -50.05 -60.17
C ARG A 342 33.83 -48.64 -60.26
N ARG A 343 34.58 -47.60 -59.88
CA ARG A 343 34.34 -46.20 -60.33
C ARG A 343 35.49 -45.22 -60.05
N GLN A 344 36.76 -45.61 -60.25
CA GLN A 344 37.88 -44.64 -60.14
C GLN A 344 38.94 -44.73 -61.26
N GLY A 345 38.72 -45.53 -62.31
CA GLY A 345 39.70 -45.72 -63.39
C GLY A 345 39.74 -44.64 -64.49
N LYS A 346 38.88 -43.61 -64.45
CA LYS A 346 38.82 -42.56 -65.50
C LYS A 346 39.18 -41.15 -65.05
N LYS A 347 39.29 -40.88 -63.73
CA LYS A 347 39.61 -39.55 -63.18
C LYS A 347 41.12 -39.23 -63.10
N ARG A 348 42.00 -40.23 -63.15
CA ARG A 348 43.46 -40.01 -62.97
C ARG A 348 44.13 -39.27 -64.13
N ALA A 349 43.69 -39.49 -65.37
CA ALA A 349 44.23 -38.78 -66.54
C ALA A 349 43.65 -37.36 -66.69
N GLU A 350 42.38 -37.13 -66.30
CA GLU A 350 41.76 -35.80 -66.29
C GLU A 350 42.34 -34.89 -65.19
N HIS A 351 42.77 -35.45 -64.05
CA HIS A 351 43.32 -34.67 -62.94
C HIS A 351 44.73 -34.09 -63.17
N GLN A 352 45.59 -34.72 -63.98
CA GLN A 352 46.90 -34.14 -64.31
C GLN A 352 46.77 -32.93 -65.25
N ASP A 353 45.85 -33.00 -66.22
CA ASP A 353 45.55 -31.88 -67.13
C ASP A 353 44.83 -30.72 -66.39
N GLU A 354 43.89 -31.03 -65.49
CA GLU A 354 43.22 -30.02 -64.65
C GLU A 354 44.19 -29.27 -63.72
N ARG A 355 45.18 -29.96 -63.13
CA ARG A 355 46.17 -29.36 -62.19
C ARG A 355 47.16 -28.44 -62.89
N GLY A 356 47.67 -28.82 -64.05
CA GLY A 356 48.51 -27.97 -64.91
C GLY A 356 47.76 -26.72 -65.42
N THR A 357 46.45 -26.86 -65.71
CA THR A 357 45.60 -25.68 -65.97
C THR A 357 45.31 -24.83 -64.74
N SER A 358 45.29 -25.40 -63.52
CA SER A 358 45.05 -24.66 -62.28
C SER A 358 46.20 -23.70 -61.92
N ARG A 359 47.46 -24.14 -62.05
CA ARG A 359 48.64 -23.25 -61.85
C ARG A 359 48.67 -22.09 -62.85
N LYS A 360 48.37 -22.38 -64.12
CA LYS A 360 48.28 -21.34 -65.16
C LYS A 360 47.14 -20.34 -64.87
N ARG A 361 46.01 -20.80 -64.33
CA ARG A 361 44.89 -19.94 -63.88
C ARG A 361 45.23 -19.08 -62.66
N LEU A 362 46.01 -19.63 -61.71
CA LEU A 362 46.50 -18.86 -60.56
C LEU A 362 47.48 -17.78 -61.00
N LEU A 363 48.44 -18.12 -61.88
CA LEU A 363 49.37 -17.15 -62.47
C LEU A 363 48.66 -16.06 -63.26
N SER A 364 47.62 -16.39 -64.04
CA SER A 364 46.84 -15.37 -64.76
C SER A 364 46.03 -14.49 -63.81
N SER A 365 45.50 -15.04 -62.72
CA SER A 365 44.78 -14.29 -61.69
C SER A 365 45.71 -13.36 -60.90
N MET A 366 46.92 -13.82 -60.57
CA MET A 366 47.97 -13.01 -59.95
C MET A 366 48.38 -11.87 -60.87
N SER A 367 48.64 -12.15 -62.16
CA SER A 367 49.00 -11.14 -63.15
C SER A 367 47.91 -10.08 -63.30
N ARG A 368 46.64 -10.49 -63.40
CA ARG A 368 45.49 -9.56 -63.53
C ARG A 368 45.36 -8.65 -62.31
N LEU A 369 45.57 -9.20 -61.11
CA LEU A 369 45.51 -8.42 -59.88
C LEU A 369 46.67 -7.43 -59.79
N LEU A 370 47.89 -7.84 -60.17
CA LEU A 370 49.03 -6.92 -60.27
C LEU A 370 48.79 -5.82 -61.31
N ASP A 371 48.16 -6.11 -62.45
CA ASP A 371 47.81 -5.10 -63.45
C ASP A 371 46.82 -4.06 -62.90
N GLN A 372 45.84 -4.49 -62.09
CA GLN A 372 44.92 -3.59 -61.38
C GLN A 372 45.65 -2.75 -60.31
N MET A 373 46.58 -3.36 -59.57
CA MET A 373 47.37 -2.66 -58.56
C MET A 373 48.29 -1.61 -59.18
N LYS A 374 48.88 -1.85 -60.35
CA LYS A 374 49.73 -0.88 -61.07
C LYS A 374 48.98 0.39 -61.49
N ILE A 375 47.69 0.27 -61.81
CA ILE A 375 46.85 1.42 -62.19
C ILE A 375 46.56 2.29 -60.96
N SER A 376 46.41 1.66 -59.80
CA SER A 376 45.96 2.31 -58.57
C SER A 376 47.10 2.79 -57.67
N TYR A 377 48.29 2.20 -57.79
CA TYR A 377 49.42 2.43 -56.89
C TYR A 377 50.75 2.51 -57.66
N GLU A 378 51.54 3.55 -57.38
CA GLU A 378 52.84 3.78 -58.00
C GLU A 378 53.96 3.36 -57.03
N ASP A 379 54.18 2.05 -56.88
CA ASP A 379 55.18 1.45 -55.98
C ASP A 379 56.10 0.44 -56.72
N VAL A 380 57.41 0.58 -56.53
CA VAL A 380 58.46 -0.32 -57.05
C VAL A 380 58.21 -1.77 -56.65
N PHE A 381 57.67 -2.02 -55.46
CA PHE A 381 57.38 -3.37 -54.97
C PHE A 381 56.44 -4.14 -55.90
N ILE A 382 55.40 -3.49 -56.45
CA ILE A 382 54.44 -4.13 -57.37
C ILE A 382 55.13 -4.55 -58.67
N ARG A 383 56.05 -3.72 -59.16
CA ARG A 383 56.87 -4.04 -60.34
C ARG A 383 57.79 -5.23 -60.06
N LEU A 384 58.39 -5.31 -58.88
CA LEU A 384 59.19 -6.47 -58.48
C LEU A 384 58.37 -7.76 -58.39
N LEU A 385 57.14 -7.69 -57.85
CA LEU A 385 56.22 -8.83 -57.85
C LEU A 385 55.78 -9.24 -59.26
N GLU A 386 55.62 -8.29 -60.19
CA GLU A 386 55.40 -8.57 -61.60
C GLU A 386 56.59 -9.29 -62.24
N ALA A 387 57.82 -8.85 -61.96
CA ALA A 387 59.02 -9.54 -62.43
C ALA A 387 59.09 -10.98 -61.88
N GLU A 388 58.74 -11.19 -60.60
CA GLU A 388 58.61 -12.53 -60.02
C GLU A 388 57.56 -13.37 -60.76
N CYS A 389 56.35 -12.84 -60.98
CA CYS A 389 55.29 -13.52 -61.74
C CYS A 389 55.73 -13.89 -63.17
N LEU A 390 56.46 -13.01 -63.85
CA LEU A 390 56.99 -13.27 -65.19
C LEU A 390 58.02 -14.40 -65.17
N LEU A 391 58.88 -14.46 -64.14
CA LEU A 391 59.82 -15.57 -63.97
C LEU A 391 59.12 -16.90 -63.70
N LEU A 392 58.11 -16.92 -62.84
CA LEU A 392 57.29 -18.11 -62.58
C LEU A 392 56.52 -18.58 -63.83
N SER A 393 56.22 -17.66 -64.76
CA SER A 393 55.61 -17.98 -66.06
C SER A 393 56.62 -18.41 -67.14
N GLY A 394 57.92 -18.48 -66.81
CA GLY A 394 58.99 -18.86 -67.72
C GLY A 394 59.47 -17.74 -68.68
N ARG A 395 59.00 -16.50 -68.53
CA ARG A 395 59.32 -15.37 -69.42
C ARG A 395 60.51 -14.55 -68.92
N LYS A 396 61.70 -15.16 -68.91
CA LYS A 396 62.93 -14.58 -68.33
C LYS A 396 63.33 -13.23 -68.95
N ASP A 397 63.26 -13.09 -70.27
CA ASP A 397 63.71 -11.85 -70.96
C ASP A 397 62.87 -10.63 -70.58
N ARG A 398 61.55 -10.82 -70.39
CA ARG A 398 60.65 -9.74 -69.98
C ARG A 398 60.85 -9.36 -68.52
N ALA A 399 61.13 -10.33 -67.66
CA ALA A 399 61.48 -10.06 -66.27
C ALA A 399 62.80 -9.27 -66.18
N ALA A 400 63.81 -9.64 -66.97
CA ALA A 400 65.09 -8.92 -67.03
C ALA A 400 64.91 -7.46 -67.44
N ALA A 401 64.14 -7.19 -68.51
CA ALA A 401 63.84 -5.84 -68.96
C ALA A 401 63.11 -5.00 -67.90
N LEU A 402 62.19 -5.62 -67.15
CA LEU A 402 61.46 -4.94 -66.09
C LEU A 402 62.34 -4.64 -64.87
N LEU A 403 63.25 -5.55 -64.51
CA LEU A 403 64.24 -5.33 -63.46
C LEU A 403 65.20 -4.19 -63.84
N ASP A 404 65.66 -4.12 -65.09
CA ASP A 404 66.51 -3.02 -65.56
C ASP A 404 65.80 -1.66 -65.46
N ALA A 405 64.50 -1.61 -65.77
CA ALA A 405 63.70 -0.40 -65.67
C ALA A 405 63.54 0.13 -64.23
N VAL A 406 63.53 -0.75 -63.22
CA VAL A 406 63.42 -0.36 -61.80
C VAL A 406 64.75 -0.32 -61.05
N ARG A 407 65.86 -0.63 -61.73
CA ARG A 407 67.20 -0.78 -61.13
C ARG A 407 67.67 0.46 -60.39
N GLU A 408 67.59 1.64 -61.03
CA GLU A 408 68.05 2.90 -60.41
C GLU A 408 67.24 3.23 -59.16
N GLN A 409 65.91 3.05 -59.23
CA GLN A 409 65.01 3.33 -58.12
C GLN A 409 65.18 2.35 -56.96
N ALA A 410 65.35 1.05 -57.24
CA ALA A 410 65.59 0.04 -56.22
C ALA A 410 66.96 0.21 -55.51
N LEU A 411 67.97 0.71 -56.22
CA LEU A 411 69.28 1.05 -55.64
C LEU A 411 69.24 2.32 -54.80
N ALA A 412 68.45 3.32 -55.20
CA ALA A 412 68.27 4.55 -54.43
C ALA A 412 67.53 4.30 -53.11
N GLU A 413 66.52 3.42 -53.12
CA GLU A 413 65.71 3.07 -51.94
C GLU A 413 66.35 1.95 -51.07
N ARG A 414 67.62 1.58 -51.29
CA ARG A 414 68.24 0.38 -50.69
C ARG A 414 68.27 0.37 -49.15
N ASP A 415 68.44 1.54 -48.55
CA ASP A 415 68.56 1.71 -47.10
C ASP A 415 67.18 2.00 -46.46
N GLU A 416 66.23 2.57 -47.22
CA GLU A 416 64.87 2.90 -46.77
C GLU A 416 63.89 1.73 -46.91
N LYS A 417 63.99 0.95 -47.99
CA LYS A 417 63.14 -0.21 -48.29
C LYS A 417 63.97 -1.47 -48.56
N VAL A 418 64.63 -1.94 -47.51
CA VAL A 418 65.53 -3.10 -47.52
C VAL A 418 64.89 -4.34 -48.17
N MET A 419 63.61 -4.61 -47.93
CA MET A 419 62.88 -5.72 -48.54
C MET A 419 62.76 -5.63 -50.06
N ASN A 420 62.48 -4.44 -50.60
CA ASN A 420 62.38 -4.22 -52.05
C ASN A 420 63.74 -4.43 -52.71
N TYR A 421 64.80 -3.91 -52.09
CA TYR A 421 66.16 -4.08 -52.56
C TYR A 421 66.61 -5.55 -52.54
N CYS A 422 66.34 -6.28 -51.46
CA CYS A 422 66.64 -7.70 -51.37
C CYS A 422 65.83 -8.52 -52.38
N LEU A 423 64.54 -8.21 -52.59
CA LEU A 423 63.73 -8.87 -53.62
C LEU A 423 64.27 -8.60 -55.02
N PHE A 424 64.68 -7.36 -55.32
CA PHE A 424 65.32 -7.01 -56.59
C PHE A 424 66.60 -7.82 -56.84
N GLN A 425 67.51 -7.88 -55.86
CA GLN A 425 68.75 -8.65 -55.93
C GLN A 425 68.47 -10.16 -56.10
N TYR A 426 67.48 -10.70 -55.37
CA TYR A 426 67.04 -12.09 -55.50
C TYR A 426 66.59 -12.41 -56.94
N LEU A 427 65.74 -11.55 -57.52
CA LEU A 427 65.25 -11.75 -58.88
C LEU A 427 66.37 -11.59 -59.92
N GLN A 428 67.31 -10.67 -59.72
CA GLN A 428 68.47 -10.46 -60.59
C GLN A 428 69.43 -11.67 -60.58
N VAL A 429 69.72 -12.24 -59.40
CA VAL A 429 70.51 -13.48 -59.27
C VAL A 429 69.79 -14.66 -59.94
N THR A 430 68.47 -14.76 -59.76
CA THR A 430 67.65 -15.83 -60.36
C THR A 430 67.59 -15.75 -61.89
N VAL A 431 67.66 -14.54 -62.47
CA VAL A 431 67.69 -14.30 -63.93
C VAL A 431 69.07 -14.53 -64.52
N SER A 432 70.12 -13.95 -63.91
CA SER A 432 71.49 -13.97 -64.43
C SER A 432 72.20 -15.31 -64.25
N GLY A 433 71.89 -16.04 -63.17
CA GLY A 433 72.56 -17.30 -62.81
C GLY A 433 74.04 -17.15 -62.43
N ASP A 434 74.50 -15.93 -62.11
CA ASP A 434 75.90 -15.67 -61.73
C ASP A 434 76.19 -16.16 -60.30
N GLU A 435 77.07 -17.16 -60.21
CA GLU A 435 77.49 -17.80 -58.96
C GLU A 435 78.18 -16.84 -57.97
N ASN A 436 78.99 -15.90 -58.47
CA ASN A 436 79.69 -14.96 -57.60
C ASN A 436 78.71 -13.93 -57.01
N GLN A 437 77.74 -13.48 -57.81
CA GLN A 437 76.67 -12.60 -57.34
C GLN A 437 75.78 -13.32 -56.33
N ARG A 438 75.44 -14.59 -56.59
CA ARG A 438 74.68 -15.45 -55.67
C ARG A 438 75.34 -15.55 -54.30
N GLU A 439 76.64 -15.85 -54.24
CA GLU A 439 77.33 -16.00 -52.95
C GLU A 439 77.46 -14.66 -52.21
N SER A 440 77.73 -13.57 -52.93
CA SER A 440 77.78 -12.22 -52.33
C SER A 440 76.44 -11.81 -51.73
N PHE A 441 75.33 -12.14 -52.41
CA PHE A 441 73.98 -11.85 -51.96
C PHE A 441 73.55 -12.75 -50.81
N LEU A 442 73.93 -14.04 -50.79
CA LEU A 442 73.69 -14.93 -49.65
C LEU A 442 74.37 -14.41 -48.37
N ARG A 443 75.58 -13.86 -48.46
CA ARG A 443 76.25 -13.22 -47.31
C ARG A 443 75.48 -12.00 -46.81
N LEU A 444 74.94 -11.20 -47.73
CA LEU A 444 74.12 -10.03 -47.42
C LEU A 444 72.79 -10.45 -46.75
N LEU A 445 72.09 -11.45 -47.30
CA LEU A 445 70.85 -11.99 -46.73
C LEU A 445 71.07 -12.56 -45.32
N ARG A 446 72.15 -13.31 -45.09
CA ARG A 446 72.50 -13.84 -43.76
C ARG A 446 72.71 -12.72 -42.73
N ARG A 447 73.31 -11.59 -43.14
CA ARG A 447 73.48 -10.41 -42.27
C ARG A 447 72.14 -9.75 -41.93
N TYR A 448 71.27 -9.55 -42.90
CA TYR A 448 69.94 -8.97 -42.66
C TYR A 448 69.03 -9.91 -41.86
N PHE A 449 69.07 -11.20 -42.15
CA PHE A 449 68.32 -12.21 -41.40
C PHE A 449 68.75 -12.29 -39.93
N ALA A 450 70.03 -12.07 -39.62
CA ALA A 450 70.51 -11.99 -38.23
C ALA A 450 70.09 -10.70 -37.50
N GLY A 451 69.81 -9.61 -38.24
CA GLY A 451 69.46 -8.30 -37.68
C GLY A 451 67.96 -8.04 -37.55
N GLU A 452 67.13 -8.62 -38.44
CA GLU A 452 65.67 -8.46 -38.44
C GLU A 452 64.96 -9.79 -38.12
N GLN A 453 64.75 -10.05 -36.84
CA GLN A 453 64.01 -11.22 -36.38
C GLN A 453 62.54 -11.17 -36.85
N GLY A 454 62.02 -12.29 -37.36
CA GLY A 454 60.61 -12.44 -37.76
C GLY A 454 60.27 -12.28 -39.24
N ASN A 455 61.21 -11.81 -40.08
CA ASN A 455 60.97 -11.63 -41.52
C ASN A 455 61.29 -12.89 -42.35
N PHE A 456 60.31 -13.80 -42.45
CA PHE A 456 60.46 -15.09 -43.16
C PHE A 456 60.85 -14.95 -44.64
N TYR A 457 60.58 -13.81 -45.30
CA TYR A 457 60.89 -13.65 -46.71
C TYR A 457 62.41 -13.72 -47.00
N PHE A 458 63.26 -13.21 -46.10
CA PHE A 458 64.71 -13.36 -46.24
C PHE A 458 65.14 -14.81 -46.17
N TYR A 459 64.58 -15.57 -45.23
CA TYR A 459 64.83 -16.99 -45.11
C TYR A 459 64.32 -17.78 -46.33
N MET A 460 63.16 -17.43 -46.87
CA MET A 460 62.63 -18.04 -48.10
C MET A 460 63.56 -17.82 -49.30
N MET A 461 64.11 -16.60 -49.45
CA MET A 461 65.08 -16.30 -50.52
C MET A 461 66.38 -17.10 -50.34
N MET A 462 66.87 -17.23 -49.10
CA MET A 462 68.04 -18.08 -48.78
C MET A 462 67.79 -19.55 -49.13
N LEU A 463 66.66 -20.12 -48.70
CA LEU A 463 66.29 -21.52 -48.95
C LEU A 463 66.25 -21.85 -50.45
N ARG A 464 65.86 -20.89 -51.29
CA ARG A 464 65.79 -21.07 -52.75
C ARG A 464 67.12 -20.86 -53.49
N LEU A 465 68.06 -20.12 -52.90
CA LEU A 465 69.35 -19.80 -53.53
C LEU A 465 70.51 -20.68 -53.03
N ASP A 466 70.41 -21.22 -51.82
CA ASP A 466 71.43 -22.05 -51.16
C ASP A 466 71.08 -23.55 -51.29
N PRO A 467 71.64 -24.27 -52.28
CA PRO A 467 71.33 -25.70 -52.48
C PRO A 467 71.73 -26.57 -51.28
N GLY A 468 72.78 -26.20 -50.54
CA GLY A 468 73.23 -26.96 -49.37
C GLY A 468 72.26 -26.88 -48.18
N LEU A 469 71.48 -25.80 -48.08
CA LEU A 469 70.41 -25.67 -47.08
C LEU A 469 69.17 -26.48 -47.48
N ALA A 470 68.83 -26.51 -48.77
CA ALA A 470 67.68 -27.25 -49.28
C ALA A 470 67.84 -28.78 -49.18
N GLU A 471 69.07 -29.29 -49.24
CA GLU A 471 69.39 -30.72 -49.14
C GLU A 471 69.25 -31.32 -47.73
N ASN A 472 69.07 -30.49 -46.67
CA ASN A 472 68.96 -30.95 -45.29
C ASN A 472 67.63 -30.55 -44.61
N PRO A 473 66.53 -31.29 -44.88
CA PRO A 473 65.20 -30.99 -44.34
C PRO A 473 65.14 -30.89 -42.82
N ALA A 474 65.96 -31.66 -42.09
CA ALA A 474 65.99 -31.64 -40.63
C ALA A 474 66.47 -30.29 -40.08
N THR A 475 67.52 -29.71 -40.69
CA THR A 475 68.02 -28.38 -40.30
C THR A 475 67.02 -27.28 -40.63
N VAL A 476 66.39 -27.37 -41.82
CA VAL A 476 65.36 -26.42 -42.25
C VAL A 476 64.17 -26.46 -41.29
N TYR A 477 63.67 -27.65 -40.94
CA TYR A 477 62.54 -27.80 -40.02
C TYR A 477 62.84 -27.23 -38.61
N ALA A 478 64.05 -27.45 -38.09
CA ALA A 478 64.48 -26.87 -36.82
C ALA A 478 64.54 -25.33 -36.86
N ASP A 479 65.02 -24.76 -37.97
CA ASP A 479 65.06 -23.31 -38.17
C ASP A 479 63.66 -22.69 -38.35
N LEU A 480 62.71 -23.39 -39.01
CA LEU A 480 61.32 -22.96 -39.09
C LEU A 480 60.68 -22.91 -37.69
N ARG A 481 60.92 -23.93 -36.86
CA ARG A 481 60.44 -23.97 -35.47
C ARG A 481 61.07 -22.88 -34.62
N ARG A 482 62.36 -22.57 -34.81
CA ARG A 482 63.03 -21.42 -34.13
C ARG A 482 62.38 -20.10 -34.53
N GLN A 483 62.19 -19.85 -35.82
CA GLN A 483 61.58 -18.61 -36.32
C GLN A 483 60.16 -18.40 -35.78
N PHE A 484 59.36 -19.47 -35.67
CA PHE A 484 58.04 -19.39 -35.05
C PHE A 484 58.11 -18.97 -33.58
N ARG A 485 59.07 -19.49 -32.80
CA ARG A 485 59.29 -19.07 -31.40
C ARG A 485 59.75 -17.62 -31.29
N GLU A 486 60.47 -17.12 -32.29
CA GLU A 486 60.89 -15.72 -32.41
C GLU A 486 59.76 -14.80 -32.92
N GLY A 487 58.54 -15.32 -33.14
CA GLY A 487 57.35 -14.54 -33.50
C GLY A 487 56.99 -14.53 -35.00
N ALA A 488 57.70 -15.30 -35.84
CA ALA A 488 57.36 -15.40 -37.26
C ALA A 488 56.07 -16.21 -37.47
N ALA A 489 55.02 -15.59 -38.00
CA ALA A 489 53.73 -16.22 -38.30
C ALA A 489 53.40 -16.22 -39.81
N SER A 490 54.42 -16.20 -40.68
CA SER A 490 54.22 -16.14 -42.13
C SER A 490 53.52 -17.39 -42.65
N PRO A 491 52.46 -17.28 -43.46
CA PRO A 491 51.83 -18.45 -44.10
C PRO A 491 52.77 -19.29 -44.96
N PHE A 492 53.81 -18.67 -45.53
CA PHE A 492 54.83 -19.38 -46.32
C PHE A 492 55.75 -20.23 -45.43
N LEU A 493 55.96 -19.83 -44.17
CA LEU A 493 56.68 -20.61 -43.17
C LEU A 493 55.92 -21.91 -42.88
N PHE A 494 54.61 -21.81 -42.61
CA PHE A 494 53.77 -22.99 -42.40
C PHE A 494 53.68 -23.87 -43.64
N LEU A 495 53.68 -23.28 -44.84
CA LEU A 495 53.67 -24.05 -46.09
C LEU A 495 54.94 -24.89 -46.26
N GLU A 496 56.13 -24.33 -46.02
CA GLU A 496 57.38 -25.08 -46.08
C GLU A 496 57.44 -26.17 -45.00
N ALA A 497 56.94 -25.88 -43.79
CA ALA A 497 56.82 -26.89 -42.75
C ALA A 497 55.86 -28.03 -43.15
N CYS A 498 54.71 -27.72 -43.76
CA CYS A 498 53.80 -28.72 -44.32
C CYS A 498 54.48 -29.55 -45.42
N ARG A 499 55.29 -28.93 -46.29
CA ARG A 499 56.02 -29.65 -47.35
C ARG A 499 56.96 -30.71 -46.76
N ILE A 500 57.72 -30.35 -45.73
CA ILE A 500 58.63 -31.28 -45.04
C ILE A 500 57.86 -32.39 -44.33
N LEU A 501 56.80 -32.04 -43.60
CA LEU A 501 55.99 -33.02 -42.86
C LEU A 501 55.21 -33.98 -43.77
N SER A 502 54.74 -33.51 -44.93
CA SER A 502 54.07 -34.35 -45.91
C SER A 502 55.04 -35.30 -46.60
N GLY A 503 56.28 -34.86 -46.89
CA GLY A 503 57.33 -35.71 -47.46
C GLY A 503 57.92 -36.73 -46.47
N GLU A 504 58.10 -36.34 -45.21
CA GLU A 504 58.60 -37.22 -44.15
C GLU A 504 57.77 -37.07 -42.86
N PRO A 505 56.66 -37.82 -42.72
CA PRO A 505 55.78 -37.74 -41.54
C PRO A 505 56.48 -38.04 -40.21
N GLY A 506 57.62 -38.74 -40.23
CA GLY A 506 58.43 -39.07 -39.05
C GLY A 506 59.01 -37.87 -38.29
N PHE A 507 59.04 -36.68 -38.90
CA PHE A 507 59.41 -35.45 -38.19
C PHE A 507 58.35 -35.00 -37.17
N LEU A 508 57.09 -35.41 -37.35
CA LEU A 508 56.01 -35.13 -36.41
C LEU A 508 56.10 -36.07 -35.19
N LYS A 509 56.88 -35.66 -34.18
CA LYS A 509 57.07 -36.42 -32.93
C LYS A 509 56.15 -35.97 -31.80
N GLU A 510 55.87 -34.68 -31.72
CA GLU A 510 55.10 -34.04 -30.65
C GLU A 510 54.22 -32.92 -31.23
N MET A 511 53.11 -32.63 -30.55
CA MET A 511 52.16 -31.58 -30.95
C MET A 511 52.35 -30.32 -30.10
N GLU A 512 53.47 -29.61 -30.28
CA GLU A 512 53.67 -28.30 -29.67
C GLU A 512 52.95 -27.18 -30.44
N ALA A 513 53.10 -25.92 -30.00
CA ALA A 513 52.47 -24.76 -30.61
C ALA A 513 52.80 -24.64 -32.11
N PHE A 514 54.05 -24.86 -32.53
CA PHE A 514 54.45 -24.77 -33.93
C PHE A 514 53.75 -25.84 -34.78
N GLU A 515 53.90 -27.11 -34.42
CA GLU A 515 53.30 -28.26 -35.09
C GLU A 515 51.78 -28.13 -35.16
N SER A 516 51.13 -27.68 -34.08
CA SER A 516 49.69 -27.43 -34.04
C SER A 516 49.24 -26.39 -35.08
N HIS A 517 49.99 -25.30 -35.25
CA HIS A 517 49.68 -24.28 -36.26
C HIS A 517 49.95 -24.78 -37.69
N VAL A 518 51.03 -25.54 -37.89
CA VAL A 518 51.37 -26.14 -39.19
C VAL A 518 50.28 -27.14 -39.62
N ILE A 519 49.90 -28.07 -38.74
CA ILE A 519 48.85 -29.06 -39.03
C ILE A 519 47.50 -28.37 -39.23
N TYR A 520 47.14 -27.38 -38.41
CA TYR A 520 45.89 -26.63 -38.64
C TYR A 520 45.87 -25.90 -39.99
N PHE A 521 46.96 -25.22 -40.33
CA PHE A 521 47.13 -24.50 -41.59
C PHE A 521 47.05 -25.46 -42.78
N GLY A 522 47.75 -26.59 -42.70
CA GLY A 522 47.74 -27.61 -43.74
C GLY A 522 46.38 -28.28 -43.90
N ALA A 523 45.71 -28.60 -42.79
CA ALA A 523 44.37 -29.21 -42.78
C ALA A 523 43.37 -28.31 -43.51
N LYS A 524 43.27 -27.03 -43.13
CA LYS A 524 42.36 -26.05 -43.76
C LYS A 524 42.54 -25.86 -45.26
N ARG A 525 43.73 -26.17 -45.78
CA ARG A 525 44.12 -25.96 -47.18
C ARG A 525 44.25 -27.27 -47.96
N GLY A 526 43.97 -28.42 -47.33
CA GLY A 526 44.11 -29.74 -47.96
C GLY A 526 45.54 -30.08 -48.38
N LEU A 527 46.55 -29.63 -47.63
CA LEU A 527 47.98 -29.81 -47.94
C LEU A 527 48.62 -31.01 -47.22
N LEU A 528 47.87 -31.68 -46.36
CA LEU A 528 48.35 -32.81 -45.56
C LEU A 528 48.08 -34.12 -46.28
N THR A 529 48.89 -35.13 -45.99
CA THR A 529 48.64 -36.52 -46.40
C THR A 529 47.78 -37.25 -45.36
N GLU A 530 47.13 -38.34 -45.76
CA GLU A 530 46.32 -39.15 -44.84
C GLU A 530 47.17 -39.74 -43.70
N GLU A 531 48.39 -40.20 -44.00
CA GLU A 531 49.32 -40.75 -42.99
C GLU A 531 49.74 -39.71 -41.94
N LEU A 532 49.97 -38.47 -42.37
CA LEU A 532 50.30 -37.35 -41.50
C LEU A 532 49.09 -36.93 -40.65
N ALA A 533 47.90 -36.90 -41.23
CA ALA A 533 46.65 -36.61 -40.52
C ALA A 533 46.37 -37.64 -39.41
N LEU A 534 46.56 -38.94 -39.69
CA LEU A 534 46.43 -40.02 -38.69
C LEU A 534 47.50 -39.92 -37.60
N SER A 535 48.74 -39.57 -37.96
CA SER A 535 49.81 -39.37 -37.00
C SER A 535 49.55 -38.18 -36.07
N ALA A 536 49.05 -37.06 -36.62
CA ALA A 536 48.63 -35.90 -35.84
C ALA A 536 47.46 -36.23 -34.90
N ALA A 537 46.45 -36.97 -35.37
CA ALA A 537 45.33 -37.40 -34.53
C ALA A 537 45.79 -38.29 -33.36
N ARG A 538 46.69 -39.26 -33.62
CA ARG A 538 47.28 -40.12 -32.57
C ARG A 538 48.05 -39.32 -31.53
N LEU A 539 48.80 -38.30 -31.93
CA LEU A 539 49.56 -37.47 -30.99
C LEU A 539 48.64 -36.60 -30.14
N LEU A 540 47.59 -36.01 -30.73
CA LEU A 540 46.57 -35.26 -30.00
C LEU A 540 45.79 -36.15 -29.03
N ASP A 541 45.57 -37.42 -29.36
CA ASP A 541 44.88 -38.36 -28.47
C ASP A 541 45.74 -38.80 -27.27
N ARG A 542 47.08 -38.72 -27.35
CA ARG A 542 47.97 -38.99 -26.19
C ARG A 542 47.91 -37.92 -25.09
N GLU A 543 47.41 -36.72 -25.41
CA GLU A 543 47.33 -35.63 -24.44
C GLU A 543 46.17 -35.83 -23.45
N LYS A 544 46.43 -35.62 -22.16
CA LYS A 544 45.43 -35.87 -21.10
C LYS A 544 44.40 -34.75 -20.91
N GLU A 545 44.71 -33.54 -21.39
CA GLU A 545 43.91 -32.33 -21.14
C GLU A 545 43.07 -31.93 -22.36
N TYR A 546 41.95 -31.26 -22.11
CA TYR A 546 41.13 -30.66 -23.15
C TYR A 546 41.81 -29.42 -23.74
N ARG A 547 42.06 -29.44 -25.05
CA ARG A 547 42.62 -28.29 -25.77
C ARG A 547 41.64 -27.79 -26.85
N PRO A 548 41.08 -26.57 -26.71
CA PRO A 548 40.18 -25.99 -27.72
C PRO A 548 40.81 -25.92 -29.12
N PHE A 549 42.11 -25.64 -29.21
CA PHE A 549 42.82 -25.60 -30.49
C PHE A 549 43.04 -26.99 -31.08
N GLY A 550 43.30 -28.00 -30.25
CA GLY A 550 43.37 -29.40 -30.68
C GLY A 550 42.06 -29.90 -31.27
N LEU A 551 40.92 -29.53 -30.68
CA LEU A 551 39.60 -29.82 -31.24
C LEU A 551 39.39 -29.15 -32.62
N LYS A 552 39.81 -27.89 -32.79
CA LYS A 552 39.78 -27.21 -34.11
C LYS A 552 40.63 -27.93 -35.15
N ILE A 553 41.76 -28.50 -34.75
CA ILE A 553 42.62 -29.30 -35.63
C ILE A 553 41.92 -30.60 -36.02
N LEU A 554 41.47 -31.39 -35.04
CA LEU A 554 40.82 -32.69 -35.30
C LEU A 554 39.56 -32.56 -36.16
N THR A 555 38.74 -31.54 -35.92
CA THR A 555 37.55 -31.26 -36.74
C THR A 555 37.92 -30.84 -38.17
N ALA A 556 38.96 -30.02 -38.35
CA ALA A 556 39.49 -29.69 -39.67
C ALA A 556 40.07 -30.91 -40.39
N LEU A 557 40.81 -31.78 -39.69
CA LEU A 557 41.33 -33.03 -40.24
C LEU A 557 40.19 -33.95 -40.69
N TYR A 558 39.17 -34.16 -39.86
CA TYR A 558 38.04 -35.02 -40.19
C TYR A 558 37.24 -34.52 -41.39
N SER A 559 37.11 -33.20 -41.56
CA SER A 559 36.41 -32.61 -42.70
C SER A 559 37.06 -32.94 -44.06
N HIS A 560 38.38 -33.19 -44.07
CA HIS A 560 39.14 -33.57 -45.26
C HIS A 560 39.38 -35.09 -45.34
N PHE A 561 39.52 -35.75 -44.19
CA PHE A 561 39.81 -37.17 -44.03
C PHE A 561 38.78 -37.81 -43.11
N ALA A 562 37.67 -38.29 -43.67
CA ALA A 562 36.58 -38.92 -42.92
C ALA A 562 36.95 -40.33 -42.43
N HIS A 563 37.95 -40.41 -41.55
CA HIS A 563 38.53 -41.67 -41.06
C HIS A 563 38.09 -41.96 -39.60
N PRO A 564 37.69 -43.20 -39.25
CA PRO A 564 37.18 -43.56 -37.92
C PRO A 564 38.13 -43.22 -36.77
N GLN A 565 39.43 -43.38 -36.96
CA GLN A 565 40.45 -43.03 -35.94
C GLN A 565 40.44 -41.53 -35.60
N ILE A 566 40.24 -40.65 -36.58
CA ILE A 566 40.20 -39.19 -36.35
C ILE A 566 38.92 -38.83 -35.62
N LEU A 567 37.79 -39.43 -36.01
CA LEU A 567 36.51 -39.29 -35.30
C LEU A 567 36.62 -39.74 -33.84
N ALA A 568 37.30 -40.87 -33.60
CA ALA A 568 37.54 -41.36 -32.24
C ALA A 568 38.34 -40.35 -31.41
N SER A 569 39.37 -39.72 -31.98
CA SER A 569 40.11 -38.64 -31.31
C SER A 569 39.25 -37.40 -31.06
N VAL A 570 38.34 -37.03 -31.98
CA VAL A 570 37.38 -35.92 -31.76
C VAL A 570 36.47 -36.22 -30.57
N CYS A 571 35.80 -37.37 -30.56
CA CYS A 571 34.90 -37.77 -29.48
C CYS A 571 35.64 -37.90 -28.14
N SER A 572 36.84 -38.49 -28.14
CA SER A 572 37.72 -38.59 -26.97
C SER A 572 38.10 -37.23 -26.41
N MET A 573 38.48 -36.26 -27.26
CA MET A 573 38.79 -34.88 -26.85
C MET A 573 37.56 -34.18 -26.24
N LEU A 574 36.37 -34.36 -26.83
CA LEU A 574 35.13 -33.78 -26.31
C LEU A 574 34.74 -34.38 -24.95
N ILE A 575 34.88 -35.70 -24.78
CA ILE A 575 34.65 -36.42 -23.51
C ILE A 575 35.61 -35.91 -22.42
N ARG A 576 36.91 -35.77 -22.73
CA ARG A 576 37.90 -35.21 -21.80
C ARG A 576 37.58 -33.77 -21.39
N GLY A 577 36.98 -33.01 -22.30
CA GLY A 577 36.52 -31.63 -22.06
C GLY A 577 35.18 -31.49 -21.35
N ASN A 578 34.56 -32.60 -20.90
CA ASN A 578 33.22 -32.67 -20.32
C ASN A 578 32.18 -31.88 -21.14
N LYS A 579 32.23 -31.99 -22.47
CA LYS A 579 31.36 -31.25 -23.38
C LYS A 579 30.01 -31.91 -23.53
N ARG A 580 28.99 -31.35 -22.88
CA ARG A 580 27.61 -31.87 -22.84
C ARG A 580 26.62 -31.05 -23.65
N ASP A 581 27.04 -29.95 -24.28
CA ASP A 581 26.15 -29.08 -25.04
C ASP A 581 25.61 -29.76 -26.32
N GLY A 582 24.37 -29.46 -26.71
CA GLY A 582 23.74 -30.02 -27.92
C GLY A 582 24.49 -29.75 -29.23
N ARG A 583 25.28 -28.66 -29.30
CA ARG A 583 26.15 -28.38 -30.47
C ARG A 583 27.21 -29.45 -30.73
N TYR A 584 27.52 -30.31 -29.76
CA TYR A 584 28.49 -31.39 -29.91
C TYR A 584 27.84 -32.75 -30.20
N PHE A 585 26.50 -32.83 -30.16
CA PHE A 585 25.74 -34.06 -30.35
C PHE A 585 26.09 -34.75 -31.68
N GLU A 586 26.21 -33.99 -32.77
CA GLU A 586 26.56 -34.50 -34.10
C GLU A 586 27.84 -35.37 -34.10
N TRP A 587 28.83 -35.03 -33.27
CA TRP A 587 30.07 -35.80 -33.19
C TRP A 587 29.87 -37.13 -32.46
N TYR A 588 29.15 -37.11 -31.35
CA TYR A 588 28.83 -38.32 -30.61
C TYR A 588 27.93 -39.25 -31.40
N GLU A 589 26.97 -38.70 -32.15
CA GLU A 589 26.09 -39.45 -33.04
C GLU A 589 26.86 -40.19 -34.12
N LYS A 590 27.75 -39.50 -34.86
CA LYS A 590 28.64 -40.14 -35.82
C LYS A 590 29.51 -41.22 -35.17
N GLY A 591 29.99 -40.98 -33.95
CA GLY A 591 30.81 -41.95 -33.23
C GLY A 591 30.06 -43.24 -32.87
N VAL A 592 28.77 -43.13 -32.56
CA VAL A 592 27.92 -44.29 -32.28
C VAL A 592 27.53 -45.02 -33.57
N GLU A 593 27.19 -44.29 -34.64
CA GLU A 593 26.85 -44.87 -35.95
C GLU A 593 28.01 -45.66 -36.57
N GLU A 594 29.25 -45.20 -36.39
CA GLU A 594 30.48 -45.89 -36.83
C GLU A 594 30.92 -47.02 -35.88
N GLY A 595 30.22 -47.26 -34.77
CA GLY A 595 30.51 -48.35 -33.84
C GLY A 595 31.80 -48.19 -33.03
N LEU A 596 32.18 -46.96 -32.65
CA LEU A 596 33.41 -46.70 -31.91
C LEU A 596 33.35 -47.24 -30.47
N THR A 597 34.38 -47.99 -30.06
CA THR A 597 34.52 -48.56 -28.71
C THR A 597 35.21 -47.59 -27.74
N LEU A 598 34.66 -46.37 -27.61
CA LEU A 598 35.17 -45.34 -26.70
C LEU A 598 34.49 -45.41 -25.33
N THR A 599 35.29 -45.30 -24.26
CA THR A 599 34.77 -45.23 -22.89
C THR A 599 33.90 -43.99 -22.70
N ARG A 600 32.71 -44.17 -22.12
CA ARG A 600 31.72 -43.13 -21.85
C ARG A 600 31.03 -42.48 -23.07
N LEU A 601 31.20 -43.05 -24.26
CA LEU A 601 30.60 -42.48 -25.48
C LEU A 601 29.08 -42.39 -25.40
N TYR A 602 28.42 -43.43 -24.92
CA TYR A 602 26.96 -43.49 -24.80
C TYR A 602 26.41 -42.48 -23.78
N GLU A 603 27.13 -42.24 -22.68
CA GLU A 603 26.78 -41.26 -21.67
C GLU A 603 26.82 -39.84 -22.24
N TYR A 604 27.89 -39.47 -22.95
CA TYR A 604 28.00 -38.14 -23.56
C TYR A 604 27.07 -37.93 -24.76
N TYR A 605 26.77 -39.00 -25.50
CA TYR A 605 25.69 -38.99 -26.49
C TYR A 605 24.37 -38.59 -25.82
N LEU A 606 24.02 -39.22 -24.70
CA LEU A 606 22.77 -38.94 -23.98
C LEU A 606 22.76 -37.56 -23.32
N TYR A 607 23.88 -37.13 -22.74
CA TYR A 607 24.00 -35.80 -22.14
C TYR A 607 23.80 -34.68 -23.15
N SER A 608 24.41 -34.81 -24.33
CA SER A 608 24.31 -33.86 -25.44
C SER A 608 23.06 -34.03 -26.30
N MET A 609 22.24 -35.04 -26.05
CA MET A 609 21.03 -35.28 -26.81
C MET A 609 20.09 -34.06 -26.77
N PRO A 610 19.67 -33.53 -27.94
CA PRO A 610 18.71 -32.43 -28.01
C PRO A 610 17.33 -32.88 -27.51
N GLU A 611 16.52 -31.93 -27.06
CA GLU A 611 15.19 -32.23 -26.49
C GLU A 611 14.20 -32.77 -27.53
N ASP A 612 14.31 -32.31 -28.79
CA ASP A 612 13.47 -32.73 -29.91
C ASP A 612 13.92 -34.06 -30.58
N TYR A 613 14.58 -34.94 -29.83
CA TYR A 613 15.09 -36.20 -30.37
C TYR A 613 13.95 -37.19 -30.69
N GLY A 614 13.50 -37.18 -31.94
CA GLY A 614 12.29 -37.87 -32.40
C GLY A 614 12.43 -39.36 -32.79
N ARG A 615 13.39 -40.11 -32.25
CA ARG A 615 13.64 -41.52 -32.62
C ARG A 615 13.94 -42.38 -31.38
N LEU A 616 13.71 -43.69 -31.46
CA LEU A 616 14.16 -44.63 -30.41
C LEU A 616 15.69 -44.73 -30.41
N LEU A 617 16.31 -44.72 -29.23
CA LEU A 617 17.75 -44.93 -29.08
C LEU A 617 18.19 -46.30 -29.61
N PRO A 618 19.42 -46.44 -30.13
CA PRO A 618 19.94 -47.71 -30.63
C PRO A 618 19.85 -48.83 -29.59
N ARG A 619 19.45 -50.04 -30.02
CA ARG A 619 19.28 -51.20 -29.12
C ARG A 619 20.54 -51.52 -28.32
N GLU A 620 21.72 -51.35 -28.91
CA GLU A 620 23.01 -51.58 -28.24
C GLU A 620 23.22 -50.64 -27.05
N MET A 621 22.80 -49.39 -27.18
CA MET A 621 22.84 -48.40 -26.10
C MET A 621 21.81 -48.70 -25.00
N LEU A 622 20.59 -49.09 -25.39
CA LEU A 622 19.55 -49.51 -24.44
C LEU A 622 19.98 -50.74 -23.64
N LEU A 623 20.69 -51.69 -24.25
CA LEU A 623 21.27 -52.83 -23.55
C LEU A 623 22.44 -52.42 -22.67
N TYR A 624 23.31 -51.52 -23.15
CA TYR A 624 24.45 -51.00 -22.39
C TYR A 624 24.03 -50.43 -21.03
N PHE A 625 22.98 -49.60 -20.97
CA PHE A 625 22.50 -49.03 -19.71
C PHE A 625 21.77 -50.04 -18.81
N SER A 626 21.34 -51.19 -19.35
CA SER A 626 20.60 -52.18 -18.56
C SER A 626 21.49 -52.98 -17.60
N TYR A 627 22.79 -53.05 -17.89
CA TYR A 627 23.78 -53.79 -17.09
C TYR A 627 24.34 -53.00 -15.89
N GLY A 628 23.76 -51.85 -15.55
CA GLY A 628 24.10 -51.11 -14.32
C GLY A 628 25.16 -50.02 -14.49
N ASN A 629 25.32 -49.44 -15.68
CA ASN A 629 26.16 -48.26 -15.87
C ASN A 629 25.52 -47.02 -15.23
N GLU A 630 26.29 -46.27 -14.43
CA GLU A 630 25.79 -45.12 -13.68
C GLU A 630 25.58 -43.89 -14.57
N LEU A 631 24.31 -43.56 -14.83
CA LEU A 631 23.88 -42.26 -15.35
C LEU A 631 23.48 -41.34 -14.19
N ASP A 632 23.69 -40.04 -14.34
CA ASP A 632 23.10 -39.05 -13.45
C ASP A 632 21.57 -39.02 -13.60
N ALA A 633 20.87 -38.30 -12.72
CA ALA A 633 19.41 -38.25 -12.73
C ALA A 633 18.85 -37.68 -14.05
N GLU A 634 19.53 -36.68 -14.62
CA GLU A 634 19.14 -36.03 -15.88
C GLU A 634 19.30 -36.99 -17.08
N GLY A 635 20.43 -37.69 -17.17
CA GLY A 635 20.63 -38.73 -18.18
C GLY A 635 19.59 -39.85 -18.07
N ARG A 636 19.31 -40.33 -16.85
CA ARG A 636 18.26 -41.35 -16.62
C ARG A 636 16.88 -40.86 -17.07
N ALA A 637 16.51 -39.61 -16.78
CA ALA A 637 15.24 -39.05 -17.21
C ALA A 637 15.13 -38.98 -18.75
N LYS A 638 16.19 -38.56 -19.45
CA LYS A 638 16.25 -38.57 -20.94
C LYS A 638 16.10 -39.98 -21.52
N LEU A 639 16.83 -40.96 -20.96
CA LEU A 639 16.75 -42.37 -21.38
C LEU A 639 15.34 -42.93 -21.19
N TYR A 640 14.76 -42.75 -20.01
CA TYR A 640 13.46 -43.32 -19.66
C TYR A 640 12.31 -42.65 -20.42
N ARG A 641 12.36 -41.33 -20.66
CA ARG A 641 11.42 -40.64 -21.56
C ARG A 641 11.47 -41.25 -22.96
N ASN A 642 12.66 -41.44 -23.53
CA ASN A 642 12.82 -42.00 -24.88
C ASN A 642 12.22 -43.42 -24.98
N ILE A 643 12.46 -44.27 -23.98
CA ILE A 643 11.88 -45.62 -23.93
C ILE A 643 10.34 -45.54 -23.86
N LEU A 644 9.78 -44.71 -22.97
CA LEU A 644 8.33 -44.56 -22.80
C LEU A 644 7.62 -43.90 -24.00
N GLU A 645 8.33 -43.10 -24.78
CA GLU A 645 7.78 -42.38 -25.94
C GLU A 645 7.80 -43.24 -27.21
N PHE A 646 8.88 -43.99 -27.45
CA PHE A 646 9.08 -44.71 -28.72
C PHE A 646 9.02 -46.25 -28.62
N SER A 647 9.01 -46.84 -27.42
CA SER A 647 8.85 -48.30 -27.23
C SER A 647 7.41 -48.65 -26.89
N GLY A 648 6.85 -49.66 -27.56
CA GLY A 648 5.50 -50.16 -27.25
C GLY A 648 5.47 -50.95 -25.92
N GLN A 649 4.32 -50.98 -25.24
CA GLN A 649 4.15 -51.67 -23.94
C GLN A 649 4.48 -53.18 -23.99
N GLU A 650 4.44 -53.80 -25.17
CA GLU A 650 4.79 -55.22 -25.37
C GLU A 650 6.26 -55.45 -25.74
N ASP A 651 7.04 -54.39 -25.93
CA ASP A 651 8.45 -54.51 -26.32
C ASP A 651 9.29 -55.09 -25.17
N SER A 652 10.14 -56.04 -25.52
CA SER A 652 11.14 -56.65 -24.64
C SER A 652 12.01 -55.63 -23.90
N VAL A 653 12.30 -54.49 -24.53
CA VAL A 653 13.12 -53.43 -23.92
C VAL A 653 12.34 -52.70 -22.82
N PHE A 654 11.08 -52.35 -23.05
CA PHE A 654 10.26 -51.70 -22.01
C PHE A 654 10.13 -52.58 -20.76
N ARG A 655 9.83 -53.88 -20.92
CA ARG A 655 9.72 -54.82 -19.79
C ARG A 655 11.01 -54.97 -18.96
N LEU A 656 12.17 -54.78 -19.59
CA LEU A 656 13.47 -54.81 -18.90
C LEU A 656 13.63 -53.60 -17.96
N TYR A 657 13.08 -52.45 -18.36
CA TYR A 657 13.24 -51.18 -17.67
C TYR A 657 12.05 -50.79 -16.79
N GLU A 658 10.86 -51.37 -16.98
CA GLU A 658 9.60 -50.98 -16.33
C GLU A 658 9.73 -50.76 -14.81
N ARG A 659 10.19 -51.78 -14.08
CA ARG A 659 10.38 -51.68 -12.61
C ARG A 659 11.44 -50.65 -12.21
N THR A 660 12.44 -50.44 -13.05
CA THR A 660 13.54 -49.51 -12.81
C THR A 660 13.09 -48.07 -13.04
N ILE A 661 12.27 -47.84 -14.07
CA ILE A 661 11.61 -46.57 -14.38
C ILE A 661 10.62 -46.22 -13.27
N GLU A 662 9.80 -47.18 -12.82
CA GLU A 662 8.83 -46.97 -11.74
C GLU A 662 9.52 -46.55 -10.44
N LYS A 663 10.56 -47.28 -10.02
CA LYS A 663 11.34 -46.93 -8.82
C LYS A 663 12.02 -45.56 -8.93
N PHE A 664 12.53 -45.23 -10.12
CA PHE A 664 13.13 -43.93 -10.37
C PHE A 664 12.10 -42.81 -10.35
N ALA A 665 10.92 -43.04 -10.93
CA ALA A 665 9.82 -42.08 -10.91
C ALA A 665 9.42 -41.79 -9.47
N LEU A 666 9.15 -42.83 -8.66
CA LEU A 666 8.80 -42.67 -7.25
C LEU A 666 9.91 -41.97 -6.45
N SER A 667 11.19 -42.33 -6.65
CA SER A 667 12.28 -41.69 -5.91
C SER A 667 12.44 -40.21 -6.25
N GLN A 668 12.35 -39.82 -7.52
CA GLN A 668 12.40 -38.41 -7.92
C GLN A 668 11.17 -37.63 -7.45
N LEU A 669 10.01 -38.29 -7.40
CA LEU A 669 8.76 -37.68 -6.95
C LEU A 669 8.80 -37.42 -5.43
N PHE A 670 9.29 -38.35 -4.62
CA PHE A 670 9.52 -38.12 -3.18
C PHE A 670 10.58 -37.05 -2.89
N GLU A 671 11.54 -36.84 -3.80
CA GLU A 671 12.48 -35.71 -3.75
C GLU A 671 11.85 -34.38 -4.21
N GLY A 672 10.60 -34.37 -4.68
CA GLY A 672 9.88 -33.18 -5.15
C GLY A 672 10.41 -32.60 -6.46
N LYS A 673 11.15 -33.38 -7.26
CA LYS A 673 11.79 -32.92 -8.50
C LYS A 673 10.82 -33.00 -9.67
N ILE A 674 10.87 -31.98 -10.52
CA ILE A 674 10.05 -31.92 -11.74
C ILE A 674 10.83 -31.20 -12.85
N ASN A 675 10.73 -31.75 -14.05
CA ASN A 675 11.14 -31.13 -15.31
C ASN A 675 10.33 -31.78 -16.45
N GLU A 676 10.47 -31.31 -17.68
CA GLU A 676 9.75 -31.88 -18.84
C GLU A 676 9.89 -33.41 -18.98
N ASN A 677 11.10 -33.95 -18.74
CA ASN A 677 11.33 -35.38 -18.87
C ASN A 677 10.64 -36.16 -17.74
N LEU A 678 10.72 -35.67 -16.51
CA LEU A 678 10.06 -36.27 -15.35
C LEU A 678 8.54 -36.16 -15.44
N ALA A 679 8.00 -35.04 -15.93
CA ALA A 679 6.57 -34.85 -16.14
C ALA A 679 5.99 -35.92 -17.08
N TYR A 680 6.71 -36.21 -18.18
CA TYR A 680 6.33 -37.27 -19.10
C TYR A 680 6.39 -38.67 -18.44
N ILE A 681 7.44 -38.94 -17.67
CA ILE A 681 7.59 -40.23 -16.94
C ILE A 681 6.46 -40.41 -15.93
N TYR A 682 6.15 -39.39 -15.12
CA TYR A 682 5.10 -39.45 -14.11
C TYR A 682 3.73 -39.73 -14.73
N ARG A 683 3.40 -39.08 -15.85
CA ARG A 683 2.13 -39.27 -16.56
C ARG A 683 1.92 -40.70 -17.05
N ARG A 684 3.00 -41.42 -17.36
CA ARG A 684 2.95 -42.80 -17.88
C ARG A 684 3.06 -43.86 -16.80
N MET A 685 3.63 -43.56 -15.64
CA MET A 685 3.96 -44.56 -14.61
C MET A 685 3.14 -44.43 -13.32
N ILE A 686 2.57 -43.27 -13.02
CA ILE A 686 1.80 -43.05 -11.78
C ILE A 686 0.30 -43.17 -12.07
N TYR A 687 -0.34 -44.19 -11.47
CA TYR A 687 -1.76 -44.48 -11.62
C TYR A 687 -2.52 -44.24 -10.30
N LEU A 688 -3.85 -44.08 -10.40
CA LEU A 688 -4.75 -43.81 -9.26
C LEU A 688 -4.58 -44.80 -8.09
N ASP A 689 -4.39 -46.10 -8.39
CA ASP A 689 -4.29 -47.16 -7.39
C ASP A 689 -2.98 -47.12 -6.58
N VAL A 690 -1.95 -46.42 -7.09
CA VAL A 690 -0.63 -46.29 -6.44
C VAL A 690 -0.59 -45.12 -5.44
N VAL A 691 -1.62 -44.25 -5.45
CA VAL A 691 -1.68 -43.07 -4.59
C VAL A 691 -2.06 -43.45 -3.16
N ASP A 692 -1.04 -43.61 -2.31
CA ASP A 692 -1.17 -43.77 -0.87
C ASP A 692 -1.00 -42.43 -0.13
N ARG A 693 -1.08 -42.45 1.21
CA ARG A 693 -0.97 -41.22 2.03
C ARG A 693 0.41 -40.56 1.94
N GLN A 694 1.48 -41.33 1.70
CA GLN A 694 2.82 -40.77 1.55
C GLN A 694 2.96 -40.06 0.20
N LEU A 695 2.49 -40.69 -0.87
CA LEU A 695 2.49 -40.11 -2.22
C LEU A 695 1.58 -38.88 -2.30
N ALA A 696 0.39 -38.94 -1.69
CA ALA A 696 -0.54 -37.82 -1.59
C ALA A 696 0.04 -36.60 -0.85
N GLY A 697 1.11 -36.78 -0.07
CA GLY A 697 1.83 -35.68 0.58
C GLY A 697 2.77 -34.89 -0.33
N VAL A 698 3.21 -35.46 -1.45
CA VAL A 698 4.22 -34.84 -2.34
C VAL A 698 3.69 -34.64 -3.76
N LEU A 699 2.82 -35.53 -4.22
CA LEU A 699 2.25 -35.49 -5.56
C LEU A 699 1.51 -34.16 -5.89
N PRO A 700 0.79 -33.49 -4.97
CA PRO A 700 0.13 -32.23 -5.27
C PRO A 700 1.05 -31.10 -5.73
N SER A 701 2.26 -30.97 -5.15
CA SER A 701 3.21 -29.92 -5.56
C SER A 701 3.75 -30.15 -6.97
N VAL A 702 3.93 -31.42 -7.36
CA VAL A 702 4.35 -31.80 -8.71
C VAL A 702 3.21 -31.61 -9.72
N LEU A 703 1.99 -32.05 -9.39
CA LEU A 703 0.82 -31.93 -10.26
C LEU A 703 0.39 -30.48 -10.51
N LYS A 704 0.66 -29.59 -9.57
CA LYS A 704 0.38 -28.16 -9.68
C LYS A 704 1.60 -27.34 -10.13
N SER A 705 2.67 -27.99 -10.54
CA SER A 705 3.86 -27.30 -11.02
C SER A 705 3.65 -26.66 -12.39
N ARG A 706 3.98 -25.37 -12.51
CA ARG A 706 4.08 -24.64 -13.76
C ARG A 706 5.55 -24.37 -14.09
N LYS A 707 5.93 -24.55 -15.35
CA LYS A 707 7.21 -24.16 -15.92
C LYS A 707 7.18 -22.65 -16.17
N VAL A 708 7.91 -21.89 -15.35
CA VAL A 708 8.08 -20.45 -15.48
C VAL A 708 9.38 -20.18 -16.23
N THR A 709 9.31 -19.50 -17.38
CA THR A 709 10.46 -19.11 -18.19
C THR A 709 10.59 -17.59 -18.24
N VAL A 710 11.79 -17.11 -17.92
CA VAL A 710 12.17 -15.69 -17.84
C VAL A 710 13.31 -15.43 -18.82
N LYS A 711 13.20 -14.36 -19.61
CA LYS A 711 14.24 -14.00 -20.60
C LYS A 711 15.39 -13.20 -19.99
N ASP A 712 15.13 -12.48 -18.90
CA ASP A 712 16.13 -11.67 -18.20
C ASP A 712 17.10 -12.55 -17.40
N GLU A 713 18.38 -12.49 -17.76
CA GLU A 713 19.46 -13.26 -17.11
C GLU A 713 19.87 -12.69 -15.74
N ALA A 714 19.45 -11.47 -15.39
CA ALA A 714 19.71 -10.86 -14.09
C ALA A 714 18.87 -11.49 -12.97
N ILE A 715 17.68 -11.97 -13.30
CA ILE A 715 16.77 -12.64 -12.37
C ILE A 715 17.30 -14.02 -12.01
N ARG A 716 17.32 -14.32 -10.71
CA ARG A 716 17.86 -15.56 -10.15
C ARG A 716 16.82 -16.43 -9.48
N TYR A 717 15.74 -15.84 -8.98
CA TYR A 717 14.69 -16.57 -8.28
C TYR A 717 13.30 -16.13 -8.73
N VAL A 718 12.38 -17.10 -8.76
CA VAL A 718 10.93 -16.86 -8.78
C VAL A 718 10.44 -17.06 -7.36
N VAL A 719 9.93 -16.00 -6.74
CA VAL A 719 9.34 -16.01 -5.41
C VAL A 719 7.83 -16.14 -5.54
N VAL A 720 7.26 -17.14 -4.89
CA VAL A 720 5.81 -17.38 -4.84
C VAL A 720 5.29 -17.00 -3.48
N ARG A 721 4.19 -16.24 -3.48
CA ARG A 721 3.41 -15.96 -2.29
C ARG A 721 1.95 -16.27 -2.58
N HIS A 722 1.31 -16.98 -1.66
CA HIS A 722 -0.12 -17.26 -1.71
C HIS A 722 -0.85 -16.17 -0.92
N GLU A 723 -1.98 -15.65 -1.43
CA GLU A 723 -2.73 -14.58 -0.75
C GLU A 723 -3.29 -15.01 0.61
N GLU A 724 -3.45 -16.32 0.79
CA GLU A 724 -3.96 -16.95 2.01
C GLU A 724 -2.87 -17.15 3.08
N LEU A 725 -1.59 -17.08 2.73
CA LEU A 725 -0.47 -17.41 3.60
C LEU A 725 0.46 -16.21 3.86
N THR A 726 1.14 -16.24 5.01
CA THR A 726 2.18 -15.26 5.37
C THR A 726 3.57 -15.64 4.87
N THR A 727 3.76 -16.91 4.51
CA THR A 727 5.01 -17.49 4.02
C THR A 727 5.19 -17.27 2.53
N GLU A 728 6.44 -17.34 2.10
CA GLU A 728 6.84 -17.24 0.71
C GLU A 728 7.88 -18.31 0.40
N ASP A 729 7.87 -18.81 -0.83
CA ASP A 729 8.78 -19.83 -1.32
C ASP A 729 9.60 -19.28 -2.49
N ALA A 730 10.92 -19.42 -2.43
CA ALA A 730 11.83 -18.93 -3.48
C ALA A 730 12.42 -20.09 -4.28
N TYR A 731 12.15 -20.10 -5.59
CA TYR A 731 12.58 -21.13 -6.53
C TYR A 731 13.71 -20.60 -7.43
N PRO A 732 14.90 -21.23 -7.43
CA PRO A 732 16.00 -20.78 -8.28
C PRO A 732 15.72 -21.06 -9.77
N LEU A 733 16.08 -20.12 -10.64
CA LEU A 733 16.04 -20.29 -12.09
C LEU A 733 17.30 -21.02 -12.58
N ASP A 734 17.13 -22.13 -13.29
CA ASP A 734 18.19 -22.79 -14.05
C ASP A 734 18.02 -22.47 -15.54
N ARG A 735 19.04 -21.83 -16.14
CA ARG A 735 19.02 -21.36 -17.55
C ARG A 735 17.74 -20.59 -17.92
N GLY A 736 17.26 -19.73 -17.01
CA GLY A 736 16.06 -18.92 -17.21
C GLY A 736 14.74 -19.67 -17.03
N THR A 737 14.74 -20.91 -16.52
CA THR A 737 13.52 -21.68 -16.25
C THR A 737 13.46 -22.18 -14.81
N ALA A 738 12.29 -22.13 -14.19
CA ALA A 738 12.00 -22.73 -12.89
C ALA A 738 10.69 -23.50 -12.96
N TYR A 739 10.59 -24.58 -12.19
CA TYR A 739 9.33 -25.32 -12.02
C TYR A 739 8.77 -24.98 -10.66
N VAL A 740 7.60 -24.36 -10.68
CA VAL A 740 7.05 -23.66 -9.53
C VAL A 740 5.66 -24.21 -9.24
N PRO A 741 5.42 -24.78 -8.05
CA PRO A 741 4.10 -25.28 -7.68
C PRO A 741 3.14 -24.10 -7.46
N LEU A 742 2.14 -23.98 -8.34
CA LEU A 742 1.10 -22.96 -8.26
C LEU A 742 -0.26 -23.61 -8.01
N PHE A 743 -0.81 -23.36 -6.84
CA PHE A 743 -2.00 -24.01 -6.30
C PHE A 743 -3.27 -23.32 -6.74
N SER A 744 -3.21 -21.99 -6.83
CA SER A 744 -4.30 -21.11 -7.24
C SER A 744 -3.90 -20.26 -8.44
N ASP A 745 -4.88 -19.82 -9.21
CA ASP A 745 -4.66 -18.80 -10.25
C ASP A 745 -4.44 -17.40 -9.64
N ARG A 746 -4.64 -17.25 -8.32
CA ARG A 746 -4.37 -16.01 -7.57
C ARG A 746 -2.97 -15.96 -6.93
N ASP A 747 -2.14 -16.98 -7.16
CA ASP A 747 -0.78 -17.03 -6.63
C ASP A 747 0.05 -15.86 -7.18
N ILE A 748 0.76 -15.17 -6.29
CA ILE A 748 1.53 -13.98 -6.62
C ILE A 748 2.95 -14.41 -6.96
N LEU A 749 3.36 -14.12 -8.20
CA LEU A 749 4.71 -14.34 -8.70
C LEU A 749 5.53 -13.06 -8.63
N MET A 750 6.63 -13.10 -7.88
CA MET A 750 7.63 -12.05 -7.78
C MET A 750 8.96 -12.55 -8.34
N PHE A 751 9.71 -11.71 -9.02
CA PHE A 751 11.00 -12.07 -9.61
C PHE A 751 12.11 -11.36 -8.86
N GLN A 752 13.11 -12.10 -8.40
CA GLN A 752 14.20 -11.57 -7.58
C GLN A 752 15.54 -11.67 -8.29
N ASP A 753 16.28 -10.55 -8.31
CA ASP A 753 17.64 -10.48 -8.86
C ASP A 753 18.72 -10.98 -7.88
N GLY A 754 19.98 -10.98 -8.33
CA GLY A 754 21.12 -11.34 -7.49
C GLY A 754 21.44 -10.37 -6.34
N ALA A 755 20.86 -9.16 -6.34
CA ALA A 755 21.02 -8.16 -5.29
C ALA A 755 19.89 -8.21 -4.24
N GLY A 756 18.83 -8.98 -4.48
CA GLY A 756 17.69 -9.13 -3.59
C GLY A 756 16.54 -8.16 -3.86
N ASN A 757 16.58 -7.40 -4.96
CA ASN A 757 15.47 -6.58 -5.41
C ASN A 757 14.38 -7.46 -6.00
N ARG A 758 13.11 -7.12 -5.77
CA ARG A 758 11.95 -7.85 -6.27
C ARG A 758 11.18 -7.03 -7.29
N PHE A 759 10.70 -7.71 -8.32
CA PHE A 759 9.99 -7.13 -9.45
C PHE A 759 8.72 -7.93 -9.74
N MET A 760 7.61 -7.23 -9.96
CA MET A 760 6.34 -7.75 -10.48
C MET A 760 6.22 -7.53 -12.00
N SER A 761 6.98 -6.57 -12.52
CA SER A 761 6.98 -6.09 -13.91
C SER A 761 7.73 -6.99 -14.90
N THR A 762 8.49 -7.97 -14.44
CA THR A 762 9.31 -8.83 -15.29
C THR A 762 8.44 -9.69 -16.22
N PRO A 763 8.67 -9.68 -17.55
CA PRO A 763 7.92 -10.53 -18.47
C PRO A 763 8.34 -12.00 -18.36
N TYR A 764 7.37 -12.89 -18.20
CA TYR A 764 7.57 -14.34 -18.11
C TYR A 764 6.53 -15.12 -18.92
N ALA A 765 6.85 -16.37 -19.25
CA ALA A 765 5.90 -17.37 -19.74
C ALA A 765 5.69 -18.43 -18.66
N ALA A 766 4.45 -18.85 -18.43
CA ALA A 766 4.12 -19.90 -17.46
C ALA A 766 3.23 -20.95 -18.14
N GLU A 767 3.72 -22.18 -18.23
CA GLU A 767 3.02 -23.33 -18.84
C GLU A 767 2.85 -24.45 -17.81
N ALA A 768 1.73 -25.18 -17.83
CA ALA A 768 1.53 -26.28 -16.90
C ALA A 768 2.49 -27.45 -17.23
N ALA A 769 3.26 -27.90 -16.24
CA ALA A 769 4.15 -29.05 -16.42
C ALA A 769 3.35 -30.37 -16.44
N MET A 770 2.28 -30.45 -15.66
CA MET A 770 1.42 -31.62 -15.52
C MET A 770 -0.02 -31.19 -15.24
N GLU A 771 -1.01 -31.87 -15.81
CA GLU A 771 -2.44 -31.62 -15.55
C GLU A 771 -3.20 -32.95 -15.52
N GLU A 772 -3.47 -33.47 -14.32
CA GLU A 772 -4.24 -34.71 -14.12
C GLU A 772 -5.17 -34.52 -12.91
N GLU A 773 -6.37 -33.95 -13.14
CA GLU A 773 -7.32 -33.61 -12.06
C GLU A 773 -7.74 -34.83 -11.22
N GLU A 774 -7.83 -36.01 -11.84
CA GLU A 774 -8.25 -37.24 -11.18
C GLU A 774 -7.27 -37.64 -10.05
N LEU A 775 -5.96 -37.48 -10.29
CA LEU A 775 -4.93 -37.73 -9.28
C LEU A 775 -5.02 -36.71 -8.12
N ILE A 776 -5.33 -35.45 -8.42
CA ILE A 776 -5.51 -34.41 -7.39
C ILE A 776 -6.71 -34.74 -6.49
N ARG A 777 -7.84 -35.15 -7.08
CA ARG A 777 -9.04 -35.57 -6.32
C ARG A 777 -8.72 -36.75 -5.41
N ARG A 778 -8.00 -37.75 -5.95
CA ARG A 778 -7.59 -38.92 -5.16
C ARG A 778 -6.64 -38.53 -4.01
N CYS A 779 -5.71 -37.60 -4.23
CA CYS A 779 -4.83 -37.10 -3.18
C CYS A 779 -5.64 -36.46 -2.03
N PHE A 780 -6.66 -35.66 -2.34
CA PHE A 780 -7.49 -35.02 -1.33
C PHE A 780 -8.36 -36.02 -0.55
N GLU A 781 -8.88 -37.06 -1.21
CA GLU A 781 -9.62 -38.15 -0.54
C GLU A 781 -8.74 -38.94 0.45
N VAL A 782 -7.50 -39.23 0.05
CA VAL A 782 -6.55 -40.04 0.85
C VAL A 782 -5.88 -39.22 1.95
N TYR A 783 -5.65 -37.93 1.70
CA TYR A 783 -5.04 -37.01 2.67
C TYR A 783 -5.76 -35.63 2.71
N PRO A 784 -6.95 -35.55 3.35
CA PRO A 784 -7.75 -34.31 3.42
C PRO A 784 -7.11 -33.17 4.22
N GLU A 785 -6.11 -33.48 5.05
CA GLU A 785 -5.38 -32.51 5.89
C GLU A 785 -4.20 -31.87 5.16
N HIS A 786 -3.96 -32.21 3.89
CA HIS A 786 -2.88 -31.62 3.11
C HIS A 786 -3.05 -30.08 3.01
N PRO A 787 -2.11 -29.26 3.52
CA PRO A 787 -2.31 -27.81 3.65
C PRO A 787 -2.74 -27.13 2.36
N ILE A 788 -2.02 -27.40 1.27
CA ILE A 788 -2.26 -26.83 -0.06
C ILE A 788 -3.63 -27.20 -0.65
N LEU A 789 -4.01 -28.48 -0.58
CA LEU A 789 -5.29 -28.94 -1.14
C LEU A 789 -6.47 -28.44 -0.30
N LEU A 790 -6.26 -28.33 1.02
CA LEU A 790 -7.22 -27.73 1.93
C LEU A 790 -7.45 -26.25 1.64
N LEU A 791 -6.38 -25.48 1.35
CA LEU A 791 -6.49 -24.07 0.94
C LEU A 791 -7.24 -23.92 -0.38
N ASN A 792 -6.94 -24.77 -1.38
CA ASN A 792 -7.68 -24.78 -2.64
C ASN A 792 -9.17 -25.11 -2.46
N ALA A 793 -9.50 -26.05 -1.58
CA ALA A 793 -10.88 -26.34 -1.24
C ALA A 793 -11.54 -25.17 -0.48
N CYS A 794 -10.82 -24.55 0.44
CA CYS A 794 -11.25 -23.35 1.18
C CYS A 794 -11.57 -22.21 0.21
N GLN A 795 -10.70 -21.92 -0.77
CA GLN A 795 -10.92 -20.88 -1.76
C GLN A 795 -12.21 -21.10 -2.56
N LYS A 796 -12.47 -22.33 -3.02
CA LYS A 796 -13.70 -22.66 -3.74
C LYS A 796 -14.96 -22.39 -2.91
N VAL A 797 -14.92 -22.68 -1.60
CA VAL A 797 -16.00 -22.39 -0.65
C VAL A 797 -16.13 -20.89 -0.40
N MET A 798 -15.02 -20.16 -0.35
CA MET A 798 -15.04 -18.70 -0.19
C MET A 798 -15.65 -18.01 -1.42
N GLU A 799 -15.29 -18.43 -2.63
CA GLU A 799 -15.84 -17.89 -3.88
C GLU A 799 -17.34 -18.16 -4.03
N SER A 800 -17.82 -19.33 -3.61
CA SER A 800 -19.27 -19.60 -3.59
C SER A 800 -20.00 -18.72 -2.58
N ALA A 801 -19.44 -18.56 -1.37
CA ALA A 801 -20.00 -17.71 -0.32
C ALA A 801 -20.02 -16.21 -0.66
N GLU A 802 -19.02 -15.71 -1.41
CA GLU A 802 -18.98 -14.34 -1.92
C GLU A 802 -20.10 -14.10 -2.94
N ARG A 803 -20.30 -15.02 -3.90
CA ARG A 803 -21.40 -14.94 -4.88
C ARG A 803 -22.78 -14.99 -4.24
N GLU A 804 -22.93 -15.68 -3.11
CA GLU A 804 -24.18 -15.66 -2.32
C GLU A 804 -24.41 -14.31 -1.65
N LYS A 805 -23.36 -13.70 -1.10
CA LYS A 805 -23.43 -12.38 -0.46
C LYS A 805 -23.89 -11.29 -1.45
N GLU A 806 -23.33 -11.29 -2.65
CA GLU A 806 -23.71 -10.32 -3.70
C GLU A 806 -25.18 -10.44 -4.13
N LYS A 807 -25.76 -11.65 -4.05
CA LYS A 807 -27.19 -11.88 -4.32
C LYS A 807 -28.10 -11.40 -3.19
N GLU A 808 -27.62 -11.40 -1.95
CA GLU A 808 -28.36 -10.90 -0.78
C GLU A 808 -28.33 -9.36 -0.68
N ASP A 809 -27.23 -8.73 -1.11
CA ASP A 809 -27.05 -7.28 -1.07
C ASP A 809 -27.61 -6.57 -2.33
N GLY A 810 -28.02 -7.30 -3.37
CA GLY A 810 -28.62 -6.77 -4.61
C GLY A 810 -30.11 -6.40 -4.50
N ASP A 811 -30.50 -5.29 -5.13
CA ASP A 811 -31.83 -4.65 -5.03
C ASP A 811 -33.03 -5.62 -5.09
N GLY A 812 -33.70 -5.77 -3.94
CA GLY A 812 -34.67 -6.83 -3.63
C GLY A 812 -36.06 -6.69 -4.25
N LYS A 813 -36.17 -6.72 -5.59
CA LYS A 813 -37.51 -6.75 -6.26
C LYS A 813 -37.75 -7.83 -7.30
N GLN A 814 -36.84 -8.78 -7.51
CA GLN A 814 -37.09 -9.94 -8.39
C GLN A 814 -36.82 -11.31 -7.75
N ALA A 815 -36.42 -11.37 -6.49
CA ALA A 815 -36.00 -12.62 -5.84
C ALA A 815 -37.16 -13.50 -5.30
N GLU A 816 -38.37 -12.94 -5.10
CA GLU A 816 -39.45 -13.69 -4.43
C GLU A 816 -40.18 -14.75 -5.29
N GLU A 817 -40.08 -14.71 -6.63
CA GLU A 817 -40.81 -15.66 -7.49
C GLU A 817 -39.96 -16.74 -8.20
N ARG A 818 -38.63 -16.70 -8.08
CA ARG A 818 -37.75 -17.79 -8.59
C ARG A 818 -37.10 -18.64 -7.48
N GLY A 819 -37.19 -18.22 -6.22
CA GLY A 819 -36.52 -18.85 -5.07
C GLY A 819 -37.25 -20.04 -4.46
N LYS A 820 -37.54 -21.11 -5.22
CA LYS A 820 -38.00 -22.39 -4.63
C LYS A 820 -37.32 -23.66 -5.11
N ARG A 821 -36.25 -23.61 -5.92
CA ARG A 821 -35.59 -24.85 -6.41
C ARG A 821 -34.06 -24.95 -6.36
N GLU A 822 -33.35 -23.97 -5.82
CA GLU A 822 -31.92 -24.12 -5.47
C GLU A 822 -31.65 -23.46 -4.12
N ALA A 823 -32.16 -24.09 -3.05
CA ALA A 823 -31.72 -23.83 -1.69
C ALA A 823 -30.45 -24.64 -1.43
N GLY A 824 -29.33 -24.14 -1.93
CA GLY A 824 -28.00 -24.71 -1.67
C GLY A 824 -27.17 -23.71 -0.88
N GLY A 825 -27.59 -23.39 0.34
CA GLY A 825 -26.70 -22.69 1.28
C GLY A 825 -25.56 -23.61 1.72
N MET A 826 -24.45 -23.01 2.14
CA MET A 826 -23.24 -23.68 2.62
C MET A 826 -23.55 -24.91 3.51
N GLY A 827 -22.97 -26.06 3.18
CA GLY A 827 -23.20 -27.33 3.91
C GLY A 827 -22.27 -27.54 5.11
N GLU A 828 -22.59 -28.49 5.99
CA GLU A 828 -21.75 -28.86 7.15
C GLU A 828 -20.34 -29.32 6.75
N SER A 829 -20.23 -30.03 5.61
CA SER A 829 -18.93 -30.46 5.06
C SER A 829 -18.05 -29.28 4.64
N GLU A 830 -18.66 -28.21 4.10
CA GLU A 830 -17.93 -27.01 3.68
C GLU A 830 -17.49 -26.19 4.90
N ALA A 831 -18.32 -26.14 5.95
CA ALA A 831 -17.97 -25.50 7.21
C ALA A 831 -16.79 -26.20 7.88
N GLN A 832 -16.75 -27.53 7.81
CA GLN A 832 -15.64 -28.33 8.33
C GLN A 832 -14.32 -28.07 7.58
N VAL A 833 -14.36 -27.81 6.26
CA VAL A 833 -13.19 -27.41 5.47
C VAL A 833 -12.64 -26.07 5.97
N LEU A 834 -13.51 -25.07 6.15
CA LEU A 834 -13.11 -23.75 6.65
C LEU A 834 -12.54 -23.82 8.09
N LEU A 835 -13.15 -24.60 8.98
CA LEU A 835 -12.64 -24.79 10.34
C LEU A 835 -11.25 -25.45 10.36
N ARG A 836 -11.00 -26.41 9.47
CA ARG A 836 -9.68 -27.03 9.31
C ARG A 836 -8.67 -26.02 8.77
N ALA A 837 -9.05 -25.20 7.79
CA ALA A 837 -8.17 -24.16 7.24
C ALA A 837 -7.75 -23.14 8.30
N LEU A 838 -8.63 -22.80 9.26
CA LEU A 838 -8.30 -21.93 10.40
C LEU A 838 -7.23 -22.50 11.36
N SER A 839 -6.94 -23.80 11.25
CA SER A 839 -5.91 -24.47 12.05
C SER A 839 -4.52 -24.34 11.42
N GLU A 840 -4.42 -23.81 10.19
CA GLU A 840 -3.15 -23.57 9.51
C GLU A 840 -2.40 -22.40 10.19
N PRO A 841 -1.21 -22.62 10.77
CA PRO A 841 -0.49 -21.60 11.52
C PRO A 841 0.03 -20.45 10.65
N ALA A 842 0.32 -20.71 9.38
CA ALA A 842 0.84 -19.71 8.44
C ALA A 842 -0.26 -18.86 7.78
N LEU A 843 -1.53 -19.08 8.12
CA LEU A 843 -2.67 -18.40 7.52
C LEU A 843 -2.62 -16.88 7.74
N HIS A 844 -2.78 -16.13 6.66
CA HIS A 844 -2.74 -14.68 6.66
C HIS A 844 -3.90 -14.09 7.51
N PRO A 845 -3.64 -13.11 8.41
CA PRO A 845 -4.66 -12.58 9.33
C PRO A 845 -5.92 -12.02 8.66
N ILE A 846 -5.77 -11.35 7.52
CA ILE A 846 -6.91 -10.83 6.74
C ILE A 846 -7.75 -11.98 6.17
N TYR A 847 -7.09 -13.02 5.64
CA TYR A 847 -7.80 -14.17 5.09
C TYR A 847 -8.50 -14.96 6.21
N ARG A 848 -7.85 -15.11 7.36
CA ARG A 848 -8.46 -15.65 8.58
C ARG A 848 -9.74 -14.91 8.96
N LYS A 849 -9.71 -13.56 8.95
CA LYS A 849 -10.88 -12.72 9.22
C LYS A 849 -11.99 -12.94 8.18
N LYS A 850 -11.67 -13.09 6.90
CA LYS A 850 -12.64 -13.44 5.85
C LYS A 850 -13.29 -14.80 6.10
N ILE A 851 -12.50 -15.84 6.42
CA ILE A 851 -13.05 -17.17 6.75
C ILE A 851 -13.97 -17.10 7.99
N LEU A 852 -13.53 -16.39 9.04
CA LEU A 852 -14.32 -16.19 10.24
C LEU A 852 -15.63 -15.45 9.96
N SER A 853 -15.63 -14.46 9.08
CA SER A 853 -16.84 -13.75 8.63
C SER A 853 -17.86 -14.71 7.99
N VAL A 854 -17.40 -15.57 7.07
CA VAL A 854 -18.26 -16.55 6.38
C VAL A 854 -18.80 -17.59 7.35
N LEU A 855 -17.94 -18.16 8.21
CA LEU A 855 -18.36 -19.10 9.25
C LEU A 855 -19.33 -18.47 10.25
N THR A 856 -19.10 -17.22 10.65
CA THR A 856 -20.00 -16.49 11.57
C THR A 856 -21.37 -16.34 10.94
N ARG A 857 -21.47 -15.99 9.65
CA ARG A 857 -22.75 -15.92 8.94
C ARG A 857 -23.46 -17.27 8.92
N TYR A 858 -22.74 -18.34 8.63
CA TYR A 858 -23.27 -19.71 8.63
C TYR A 858 -23.81 -20.11 10.01
N TYR A 859 -23.01 -19.97 11.07
CA TYR A 859 -23.42 -20.36 12.41
C TYR A 859 -24.49 -19.46 13.02
N VAL A 860 -24.55 -18.18 12.65
CA VAL A 860 -25.68 -17.28 13.01
C VAL A 860 -26.98 -17.79 12.39
N ARG A 861 -26.99 -18.24 11.12
CA ARG A 861 -28.20 -18.84 10.50
C ARG A 861 -28.61 -20.11 11.22
N CYS A 862 -27.67 -20.99 11.54
CA CYS A 862 -27.95 -22.22 12.30
C CYS A 862 -28.46 -21.96 13.73
N ALA A 863 -28.07 -20.84 14.35
CA ALA A 863 -28.50 -20.46 15.69
C ALA A 863 -29.91 -19.83 15.72
N LEU A 864 -30.41 -19.25 14.62
CA LEU A 864 -31.73 -18.61 14.59
C LEU A 864 -32.88 -19.63 14.48
N PRO A 865 -34.10 -19.32 14.99
CA PRO A 865 -35.22 -20.25 14.95
C PRO A 865 -35.80 -20.40 13.53
N GLY A 866 -35.69 -21.60 12.93
CA GLY A 866 -36.41 -21.93 11.68
C GLY A 866 -35.61 -22.66 10.60
N GLU A 867 -34.28 -22.74 10.69
CA GLU A 867 -33.43 -23.38 9.66
C GLU A 867 -32.65 -24.59 10.22
N LEU A 868 -32.31 -25.54 9.33
CA LEU A 868 -31.70 -26.83 9.67
C LEU A 868 -30.33 -26.65 10.35
N GLY A 869 -30.14 -27.30 11.50
CA GLY A 869 -28.83 -27.42 12.13
C GLY A 869 -28.88 -27.90 13.57
N ASN A 870 -27.75 -28.44 14.03
CA ASN A 870 -27.50 -28.75 15.43
C ASN A 870 -27.13 -27.44 16.15
N ARG A 871 -27.93 -27.01 17.15
CA ARG A 871 -27.80 -25.67 17.75
C ARG A 871 -26.60 -25.52 18.69
N GLU A 872 -26.22 -26.60 19.37
CA GLU A 872 -25.14 -26.57 20.35
C GLU A 872 -23.75 -26.26 19.74
N PRO A 873 -23.32 -26.89 18.63
CA PRO A 873 -22.04 -26.54 17.99
C PRO A 873 -22.00 -25.10 17.47
N ALA A 874 -23.13 -24.60 16.96
CA ALA A 874 -23.24 -23.23 16.45
C ALA A 874 -23.04 -22.22 17.58
N ILE A 875 -23.70 -22.41 18.72
CA ILE A 875 -23.56 -21.53 19.88
C ILE A 875 -22.14 -21.60 20.45
N SER A 876 -21.57 -22.81 20.59
CA SER A 876 -20.19 -22.99 21.06
C SER A 876 -19.17 -22.25 20.20
N PHE A 877 -19.34 -22.30 18.87
CA PHE A 877 -18.53 -21.50 17.95
C PHE A 877 -18.72 -20.00 18.17
N LEU A 878 -19.97 -19.50 18.23
CA LEU A 878 -20.26 -18.07 18.42
C LEU A 878 -19.75 -17.52 19.77
N LEU A 879 -19.66 -18.35 20.80
CA LEU A 879 -19.05 -17.96 22.08
C LEU A 879 -17.52 -17.94 22.01
N SER A 880 -16.90 -18.91 21.34
CA SER A 880 -15.43 -19.04 21.25
C SER A 880 -14.76 -18.16 20.18
N VAL A 881 -15.52 -17.72 19.17
CA VAL A 881 -14.99 -16.93 18.06
C VAL A 881 -14.42 -15.59 18.55
N ASP A 882 -13.30 -15.18 17.94
CA ASP A 882 -12.71 -13.86 18.16
C ASP A 882 -13.64 -12.77 17.64
N LYS A 883 -14.23 -12.03 18.59
CA LYS A 883 -15.18 -10.95 18.32
C LYS A 883 -14.48 -9.62 18.05
N ASP A 884 -13.22 -9.45 18.48
CA ASP A 884 -12.50 -8.18 18.31
C ASP A 884 -12.21 -7.92 16.83
N SER A 885 -11.87 -8.96 16.06
CA SER A 885 -11.57 -8.85 14.63
C SER A 885 -12.82 -8.69 13.73
N MET A 886 -14.03 -8.91 14.25
CA MET A 886 -15.29 -8.80 13.50
C MET A 886 -15.69 -7.35 13.20
N SER A 887 -16.49 -7.16 12.14
CA SER A 887 -17.15 -5.88 11.88
C SER A 887 -18.34 -5.66 12.83
N GLY A 888 -18.73 -4.39 13.06
CA GLY A 888 -19.90 -4.07 13.89
C GLY A 888 -21.18 -4.80 13.47
N THR A 889 -21.42 -4.95 12.16
CA THR A 889 -22.62 -5.62 11.63
C THR A 889 -22.62 -7.10 11.96
N GLU A 890 -21.45 -7.74 11.91
CA GLU A 890 -21.26 -9.13 12.30
C GLU A 890 -21.45 -9.29 13.81
N ARG A 891 -20.85 -8.41 14.62
CA ARG A 891 -21.04 -8.44 16.07
C ARG A 891 -22.51 -8.27 16.44
N ALA A 892 -23.24 -7.37 15.79
CA ALA A 892 -24.68 -7.20 15.98
C ALA A 892 -25.48 -8.46 15.62
N ARG A 893 -25.13 -9.15 14.52
CA ARG A 893 -25.72 -10.44 14.14
C ARG A 893 -25.44 -11.54 15.18
N VAL A 894 -24.22 -11.59 15.72
CA VAL A 894 -23.84 -12.52 16.79
C VAL A 894 -24.63 -12.21 18.07
N MET A 895 -24.68 -10.95 18.50
CA MET A 895 -25.45 -10.51 19.67
C MET A 895 -26.93 -10.88 19.52
N LYS A 896 -27.53 -10.65 18.35
CA LYS A 896 -28.91 -11.06 18.05
C LYS A 896 -29.10 -12.56 18.15
N ALA A 897 -28.17 -13.37 17.62
CA ALA A 897 -28.23 -14.82 17.74
C ALA A 897 -28.16 -15.28 19.21
N LEU A 898 -27.23 -14.72 19.99
CA LEU A 898 -27.07 -15.04 21.42
C LEU A 898 -28.32 -14.68 22.25
N ILE A 899 -28.90 -13.49 22.02
CA ILE A 899 -30.15 -13.05 22.66
C ILE A 899 -31.28 -14.03 22.33
N SER A 900 -31.43 -14.41 21.06
CA SER A 900 -32.49 -15.34 20.63
C SER A 900 -32.39 -16.74 21.25
N GLN A 901 -31.18 -17.15 21.66
CA GLN A 901 -30.90 -18.44 22.31
C GLN A 901 -30.82 -18.34 23.84
N GLY A 902 -31.00 -17.15 24.42
CA GLY A 902 -31.04 -16.93 25.87
C GLY A 902 -29.69 -16.67 26.55
N TYR A 903 -28.62 -16.40 25.80
CA TYR A 903 -27.28 -16.05 26.31
C TYR A 903 -27.16 -14.54 26.54
N TYR A 904 -27.93 -14.03 27.50
CA TYR A 904 -28.06 -12.58 27.76
C TYR A 904 -26.82 -11.96 28.41
N THR A 905 -26.16 -12.67 29.32
CA THR A 905 -24.95 -12.20 30.00
C THR A 905 -23.82 -11.93 29.02
N GLU A 906 -23.56 -12.86 28.12
CA GLU A 906 -22.52 -12.77 27.11
C GLU A 906 -22.85 -11.70 26.06
N ALA A 907 -24.13 -11.57 25.69
CA ALA A 907 -24.59 -10.49 24.83
C ALA A 907 -24.42 -9.11 25.50
N TYR A 908 -24.68 -8.98 26.80
CA TYR A 908 -24.47 -7.74 27.55
C TYR A 908 -22.99 -7.37 27.66
N ASP A 909 -22.12 -8.34 27.93
CA ASP A 909 -20.67 -8.15 27.92
C ASP A 909 -20.17 -7.68 26.54
N MET A 910 -20.75 -8.21 25.46
CA MET A 910 -20.48 -7.74 24.10
C MET A 910 -20.93 -6.30 23.88
N VAL A 911 -22.13 -5.91 24.30
CA VAL A 911 -22.60 -4.52 24.20
C VAL A 911 -21.69 -3.59 25.00
N CYS A 912 -21.29 -4.01 26.20
CA CYS A 912 -20.37 -3.28 27.06
C CYS A 912 -18.99 -3.04 26.43
N ARG A 913 -18.52 -3.95 25.57
CA ARG A 913 -17.20 -3.86 24.93
C ARG A 913 -17.26 -3.19 23.57
N TYR A 914 -18.29 -3.48 22.77
CA TYR A 914 -18.35 -3.11 21.35
C TYR A 914 -19.37 -2.02 21.03
N GLY A 915 -20.28 -1.68 21.95
CA GLY A 915 -21.37 -0.72 21.76
C GLY A 915 -22.68 -1.33 21.24
N SER A 916 -23.75 -0.52 21.24
CA SER A 916 -25.12 -0.90 20.85
C SER A 916 -25.58 -0.28 19.52
N GLU A 917 -24.72 0.45 18.80
CA GLU A 917 -25.09 1.33 17.68
C GLU A 917 -25.73 0.56 16.51
N GLU A 918 -25.20 -0.63 16.21
CA GLU A 918 -25.67 -1.46 15.11
C GLU A 918 -26.77 -2.48 15.54
N MET A 919 -27.24 -2.43 16.79
CA MET A 919 -28.29 -3.32 17.30
C MET A 919 -29.70 -2.83 17.00
N GLY A 920 -30.60 -3.76 16.69
CA GLY A 920 -32.03 -3.46 16.58
C GLY A 920 -32.65 -3.12 17.93
N THR A 921 -33.61 -2.19 17.94
CA THR A 921 -34.27 -1.71 19.17
C THR A 921 -35.03 -2.81 19.91
N LYS A 922 -35.53 -3.82 19.18
CA LYS A 922 -36.28 -4.95 19.77
C LYS A 922 -35.37 -5.88 20.55
N GLU A 923 -34.23 -6.23 19.96
CA GLU A 923 -33.20 -7.07 20.56
C GLU A 923 -32.56 -6.36 21.77
N LEU A 924 -32.28 -5.06 21.63
CA LEU A 924 -31.75 -4.26 22.74
C LEU A 924 -32.72 -4.19 23.92
N ARG A 925 -34.02 -3.99 23.66
CA ARG A 925 -35.06 -4.00 24.69
C ARG A 925 -35.11 -5.35 25.42
N GLU A 926 -35.09 -6.46 24.68
CA GLU A 926 -35.12 -7.81 25.27
C GLU A 926 -33.91 -8.05 26.18
N LEU A 927 -32.71 -7.65 25.73
CA LEU A 927 -31.48 -7.72 26.52
C LEU A 927 -31.58 -6.89 27.79
N VAL A 928 -31.98 -5.62 27.70
CA VAL A 928 -32.08 -4.70 28.84
C VAL A 928 -33.06 -5.23 29.88
N ILE A 929 -34.27 -5.65 29.48
CA ILE A 929 -35.27 -6.20 30.41
C ILE A 929 -34.69 -7.39 31.18
N LYS A 930 -34.03 -8.31 30.47
CA LYS A 930 -33.50 -9.51 31.10
C LYS A 930 -32.33 -9.20 32.06
N MET A 931 -31.43 -8.32 31.67
CA MET A 931 -30.31 -7.87 32.53
C MET A 931 -30.79 -7.08 33.76
N LEU A 932 -31.84 -6.27 33.64
CA LEU A 932 -32.44 -5.57 34.78
C LEU A 932 -33.04 -6.54 35.80
N LEU A 933 -33.72 -7.59 35.33
CA LEU A 933 -34.24 -8.63 36.21
C LEU A 933 -33.13 -9.44 36.88
N ASP A 934 -32.08 -9.81 36.15
CA ASP A 934 -30.97 -10.61 36.67
C ASP A 934 -30.05 -9.82 37.62
N SER A 935 -29.89 -8.52 37.40
CA SER A 935 -29.15 -7.60 38.28
C SER A 935 -29.91 -7.19 39.54
N LEU A 936 -31.17 -7.64 39.70
CA LEU A 936 -32.08 -7.23 40.77
C LEU A 936 -32.27 -5.70 40.81
N LEU A 937 -32.33 -5.05 39.64
CA LEU A 937 -32.51 -3.61 39.49
C LEU A 937 -31.45 -2.76 40.22
N ARG A 938 -30.20 -3.24 40.29
CA ARG A 938 -29.09 -2.44 40.84
C ARG A 938 -28.68 -1.34 39.86
N GLU A 939 -28.20 -0.23 40.40
CA GLU A 939 -27.67 0.89 39.62
C GLU A 939 -26.44 0.46 38.79
N ASP A 940 -26.53 0.60 37.47
CA ASP A 940 -25.46 0.43 36.49
C ASP A 940 -25.61 1.55 35.45
N GLN A 941 -24.59 2.40 35.35
CA GLN A 941 -24.61 3.58 34.49
C GLN A 941 -24.80 3.23 33.01
N ARG A 942 -24.35 2.06 32.55
CA ARG A 942 -24.52 1.60 31.16
C ARG A 942 -25.90 1.01 30.92
N LEU A 943 -26.44 0.22 31.86
CA LEU A 943 -27.84 -0.21 31.74
C LEU A 943 -28.79 0.98 31.74
N LEU A 944 -28.46 2.03 32.48
CA LEU A 944 -29.23 3.28 32.52
C LEU A 944 -29.23 4.01 31.16
N SER A 945 -28.06 4.14 30.51
CA SER A 945 -27.98 4.75 29.18
C SER A 945 -28.70 3.93 28.11
N LEU A 946 -28.54 2.60 28.11
CA LEU A 946 -29.25 1.70 27.18
C LEU A 946 -30.77 1.72 27.42
N SER A 947 -31.21 1.75 28.68
CA SER A 947 -32.62 1.88 29.05
C SER A 947 -33.22 3.18 28.51
N PHE A 948 -32.48 4.28 28.61
CA PHE A 948 -32.91 5.58 28.07
C PHE A 948 -32.96 5.57 26.53
N GLN A 949 -32.03 4.90 25.86
CA GLN A 949 -32.05 4.72 24.40
C GLN A 949 -33.31 3.96 23.94
N VAL A 950 -33.69 2.88 24.64
CA VAL A 950 -34.92 2.12 24.36
C VAL A 950 -36.18 2.96 24.61
N PHE A 951 -36.14 3.85 25.62
CA PHE A 951 -37.21 4.82 25.89
C PHE A 951 -37.37 5.85 24.77
N LEU A 952 -36.29 6.45 24.28
CA LEU A 952 -36.33 7.39 23.15
C LEU A 952 -36.86 6.74 21.86
N ALA A 953 -36.59 5.44 21.66
CA ALA A 953 -37.15 4.65 20.56
C ALA A 953 -38.64 4.30 20.73
N GLY A 954 -39.27 4.67 21.87
CA GLY A 954 -40.69 4.45 22.15
C GLY A 954 -41.05 2.99 22.46
N GLN A 955 -40.08 2.14 22.82
CA GLN A 955 -40.30 0.72 23.11
C GLN A 955 -40.03 0.34 24.58
N ALA A 956 -39.96 1.31 25.49
CA ALA A 956 -39.78 1.05 26.92
C ALA A 956 -41.05 0.41 27.53
N GLU A 957 -40.85 -0.71 28.23
CA GLU A 957 -41.87 -1.42 29.00
C GLU A 957 -41.81 -1.03 30.48
N SER A 958 -42.74 -1.54 31.30
CA SER A 958 -42.85 -1.20 32.73
C SER A 958 -41.56 -1.42 33.51
N THR A 959 -40.82 -2.51 33.27
CA THR A 959 -39.54 -2.80 33.95
C THR A 959 -38.46 -1.75 33.65
N ILE A 960 -38.38 -1.28 32.40
CA ILE A 960 -37.43 -0.25 31.99
C ILE A 960 -37.83 1.10 32.61
N LEU A 961 -39.12 1.42 32.59
CA LEU A 961 -39.64 2.66 33.18
C LEU A 961 -39.44 2.69 34.70
N ASP A 962 -39.55 1.56 35.39
CA ASP A 962 -39.33 1.44 36.84
C ASP A 962 -37.87 1.79 37.17
N TYR A 963 -36.95 1.18 36.43
CA TYR A 963 -35.52 1.44 36.56
C TYR A 963 -35.14 2.90 36.25
N LEU A 964 -35.70 3.47 35.18
CA LEU A 964 -35.49 4.87 34.84
C LEU A 964 -36.07 5.82 35.90
N CYS A 965 -37.25 5.51 36.45
CA CYS A 965 -37.87 6.29 37.53
C CYS A 965 -37.04 6.25 38.82
N GLU A 966 -36.34 5.15 39.09
CA GLU A 966 -35.50 5.02 40.28
C GLU A 966 -34.13 5.73 40.12
N TYR A 967 -33.44 5.57 38.98
CA TYR A 967 -32.03 5.97 38.86
C TYR A 967 -31.71 7.08 37.84
N PHE A 968 -32.57 7.35 36.85
CA PHE A 968 -32.22 8.26 35.74
C PHE A 968 -32.15 9.72 36.17
N ASN A 969 -31.05 10.40 35.85
CA ASN A 969 -30.88 11.85 36.02
C ASN A 969 -30.48 12.48 34.67
N GLY A 970 -31.16 13.57 34.29
CA GLY A 970 -30.96 14.26 33.02
C GLY A 970 -31.53 15.68 33.08
N THR A 971 -31.97 16.22 31.96
CA THR A 971 -32.68 17.52 31.96
C THR A 971 -34.08 17.39 32.57
N VAL A 972 -34.65 18.51 33.04
CA VAL A 972 -36.02 18.55 33.56
C VAL A 972 -37.00 17.98 32.55
N ASP A 973 -36.79 18.24 31.26
CA ASP A 973 -37.65 17.77 30.18
C ASP A 973 -37.56 16.26 29.96
N GLN A 974 -36.34 15.70 29.96
CA GLN A 974 -36.13 14.25 29.84
C GLN A 974 -36.77 13.51 31.03
N MET A 975 -36.49 13.96 32.25
CA MET A 975 -37.03 13.35 33.47
C MET A 975 -38.56 13.47 33.54
N PHE A 976 -39.12 14.61 33.12
CA PHE A 976 -40.57 14.81 33.07
C PHE A 976 -41.25 13.89 32.05
N ASN A 977 -40.63 13.68 30.88
CA ASN A 977 -41.17 12.76 29.87
C ASN A 977 -41.17 11.30 30.36
N ILE A 978 -40.11 10.87 31.07
CA ILE A 978 -40.04 9.56 31.71
C ILE A 978 -41.13 9.43 32.79
N LEU A 979 -41.30 10.45 33.66
CA LEU A 979 -42.34 10.47 34.69
C LEU A 979 -43.74 10.29 34.09
N LEU A 980 -44.06 11.00 33.01
CA LEU A 980 -45.35 10.85 32.34
C LEU A 980 -45.56 9.46 31.74
N ALA A 981 -44.53 8.85 31.18
CA ALA A 981 -44.59 7.48 30.69
C ALA A 981 -44.78 6.47 31.84
N GLY A 982 -44.03 6.62 32.93
CA GLY A 982 -44.18 5.79 34.13
C GLY A 982 -45.58 5.85 34.74
N ILE A 983 -46.21 7.03 34.76
CA ILE A 983 -47.61 7.19 35.23
C ILE A 983 -48.59 6.46 34.30
N ARG A 984 -48.40 6.56 32.98
CA ARG A 984 -49.27 5.87 32.00
C ARG A 984 -49.22 4.36 32.16
N GLU A 985 -48.02 3.82 32.41
CA GLU A 985 -47.77 2.39 32.62
C GLU A 985 -47.93 1.93 34.09
N GLN A 986 -48.38 2.81 34.98
CA GLN A 986 -48.66 2.53 36.40
C GLN A 986 -47.46 2.01 37.22
N VAL A 987 -46.29 2.59 36.99
CA VAL A 987 -45.02 2.26 37.66
C VAL A 987 -44.80 3.14 38.91
N ASP A 988 -43.94 2.71 39.85
CA ASP A 988 -43.58 3.55 41.00
C ASP A 988 -42.76 4.76 40.54
N THR A 989 -43.28 5.94 40.86
CA THR A 989 -42.81 7.23 40.36
C THR A 989 -42.51 8.19 41.51
N ALA A 990 -42.70 7.76 42.76
CA ALA A 990 -42.61 8.64 43.92
C ALA A 990 -41.21 9.26 44.11
N ASP A 991 -40.14 8.50 43.83
CA ASP A 991 -38.77 9.00 43.91
C ASP A 991 -38.47 10.00 42.77
N MET A 992 -38.87 9.68 41.53
CA MET A 992 -38.72 10.56 40.37
C MET A 992 -39.44 11.90 40.57
N GLU A 993 -40.66 11.89 41.12
CA GLU A 993 -41.42 13.11 41.46
C GLU A 993 -40.62 14.02 42.41
N GLU A 994 -40.01 13.45 43.45
CA GLU A 994 -39.22 14.21 44.43
C GLU A 994 -37.92 14.75 43.81
N ARG A 995 -37.17 13.92 43.10
CA ARG A 995 -35.89 14.30 42.46
C ARG A 995 -36.11 15.39 41.41
N LEU A 996 -37.11 15.22 40.55
CA LEU A 996 -37.48 16.21 39.54
C LEU A 996 -37.88 17.53 40.18
N LEU A 997 -38.73 17.52 41.20
CA LEU A 997 -39.12 18.74 41.91
C LEU A 997 -37.92 19.43 42.57
N CYS A 998 -37.02 18.66 43.20
CA CYS A 998 -35.77 19.19 43.76
C CYS A 998 -34.88 19.83 42.69
N GLN A 999 -34.76 19.21 41.51
CA GLN A 999 -34.01 19.75 40.38
C GLN A 999 -34.64 21.05 39.86
N MET A 1000 -35.96 21.10 39.68
CA MET A 1000 -36.66 22.30 39.22
C MET A 1000 -36.52 23.48 40.21
N LEU A 1001 -36.54 23.21 41.52
CA LEU A 1001 -36.26 24.21 42.57
C LEU A 1001 -34.79 24.67 42.54
N PHE A 1002 -33.88 23.79 42.12
CA PHE A 1002 -32.45 24.07 42.05
C PHE A 1002 -32.04 24.81 40.78
N THR A 1003 -32.57 24.46 39.61
CA THR A 1003 -32.32 25.13 38.33
C THR A 1003 -33.14 26.39 38.17
N GLY A 1004 -34.32 26.43 38.81
CA GLY A 1004 -35.28 27.51 38.67
C GLY A 1004 -36.10 27.43 37.39
N CYS A 1005 -36.23 26.25 36.78
CA CYS A 1005 -37.13 25.96 35.68
C CYS A 1005 -38.55 25.69 36.23
N THR A 1006 -39.44 26.70 36.20
CA THR A 1006 -40.74 26.64 36.91
C THR A 1006 -41.94 26.22 36.05
N GLU A 1007 -41.79 26.13 34.74
CA GLU A 1007 -42.90 25.94 33.79
C GLU A 1007 -43.78 24.71 34.07
N LYS A 1008 -43.17 23.56 34.36
CA LYS A 1008 -43.86 22.28 34.61
C LYS A 1008 -44.06 21.98 36.10
N MET A 1009 -43.66 22.91 36.98
CA MET A 1009 -43.46 22.65 38.41
C MET A 1009 -44.77 22.31 39.13
N ASP A 1010 -45.85 23.03 38.81
CA ASP A 1010 -47.17 22.83 39.45
C ASP A 1010 -47.68 21.40 39.25
N ARG A 1011 -47.50 20.86 38.04
CA ARG A 1011 -47.95 19.51 37.70
C ARG A 1011 -47.16 18.43 38.42
N VAL A 1012 -45.83 18.59 38.52
CA VAL A 1012 -44.96 17.67 39.26
C VAL A 1012 -45.25 17.77 40.77
N PHE A 1013 -45.50 18.98 41.28
CA PHE A 1013 -45.86 19.20 42.67
C PHE A 1013 -47.20 18.57 43.03
N ASP A 1014 -48.24 18.71 42.21
CA ASP A 1014 -49.54 18.07 42.45
C ASP A 1014 -49.41 16.53 42.57
N LEU A 1015 -48.55 15.91 41.75
CA LEU A 1015 -48.24 14.48 41.84
C LEU A 1015 -47.53 14.15 43.15
N TYR A 1016 -46.46 14.89 43.49
CA TYR A 1016 -45.71 14.72 44.74
C TYR A 1016 -46.59 14.90 45.99
N ALA A 1017 -47.44 15.94 46.00
CA ALA A 1017 -48.32 16.29 47.10
C ALA A 1017 -49.44 15.26 47.32
N SER A 1018 -49.81 14.48 46.30
CA SER A 1018 -50.81 13.42 46.42
C SER A 1018 -50.31 12.20 47.23
N ARG A 1019 -49.00 12.13 47.53
CA ARG A 1019 -48.38 11.01 48.26
C ARG A 1019 -48.56 11.10 49.78
N LYS A 1020 -48.51 9.95 50.47
CA LYS A 1020 -48.74 9.85 51.94
C LYS A 1020 -47.64 10.46 52.81
N LYS A 1021 -46.42 10.61 52.28
CA LYS A 1021 -45.26 11.17 53.00
C LYS A 1021 -44.55 12.15 52.08
N THR A 1022 -44.60 13.43 52.42
CA THR A 1022 -43.86 14.50 51.72
C THR A 1022 -42.87 15.15 52.69
N LYS A 1023 -41.73 15.62 52.18
CA LYS A 1023 -40.72 16.33 52.98
C LYS A 1023 -41.13 17.80 53.09
N GLU A 1024 -41.35 18.27 54.31
CA GLU A 1024 -41.79 19.64 54.60
C GLU A 1024 -40.86 20.70 53.96
N LEU A 1025 -39.55 20.45 53.93
CA LEU A 1025 -38.57 21.35 53.31
C LEU A 1025 -38.86 21.60 51.82
N ILE A 1026 -39.21 20.56 51.05
CA ILE A 1026 -39.48 20.66 49.61
C ILE A 1026 -40.80 21.39 49.38
N VAL A 1027 -41.82 21.06 50.19
CA VAL A 1027 -43.12 21.73 50.15
C VAL A 1027 -42.99 23.23 50.44
N ARG A 1028 -42.22 23.59 51.48
CA ARG A 1028 -41.95 25.00 51.82
C ARG A 1028 -41.16 25.70 50.71
N ALA A 1029 -40.14 25.05 50.14
CA ALA A 1029 -39.38 25.63 49.03
C ALA A 1029 -40.26 25.89 47.79
N TYR A 1030 -41.17 24.96 47.44
CA TYR A 1030 -42.14 25.14 46.36
C TYR A 1030 -43.05 26.36 46.59
N PHE A 1031 -43.70 26.44 47.75
CA PHE A 1031 -44.58 27.57 48.04
C PHE A 1031 -43.82 28.90 48.13
N THR A 1032 -42.56 28.87 48.58
CA THR A 1032 -41.68 30.05 48.53
C THR A 1032 -41.43 30.53 47.11
N VAL A 1033 -41.11 29.62 46.18
CA VAL A 1033 -40.97 29.98 44.76
C VAL A 1033 -42.27 30.54 44.20
N LYS A 1034 -43.43 29.95 44.52
CA LYS A 1034 -44.73 30.47 44.06
C LYS A 1034 -45.09 31.83 44.64
N CYS A 1035 -44.72 32.10 45.90
CA CYS A 1035 -44.90 33.43 46.50
C CYS A 1035 -44.00 34.48 45.86
N ILE A 1036 -42.77 34.11 45.46
CA ILE A 1036 -41.86 34.99 44.71
C ILE A 1036 -42.45 35.28 43.33
N GLU A 1037 -42.89 34.26 42.60
CA GLU A 1037 -43.54 34.42 41.29
C GLU A 1037 -44.76 35.35 41.40
N TYR A 1038 -45.56 35.23 42.46
CA TYR A 1038 -46.75 36.06 42.67
C TYR A 1038 -46.46 37.50 43.11
N PHE A 1039 -45.59 37.68 44.09
CA PHE A 1039 -45.37 38.98 44.72
C PHE A 1039 -44.33 39.82 43.97
N ILE A 1040 -43.21 39.22 43.58
CA ILE A 1040 -42.07 39.90 42.94
C ILE A 1040 -42.18 39.87 41.42
N GLU A 1041 -42.49 38.71 40.82
CA GLU A 1041 -42.57 38.59 39.34
C GLU A 1041 -43.96 38.88 38.77
N GLU A 1042 -44.93 39.18 39.63
CA GLU A 1042 -46.33 39.50 39.31
C GLU A 1042 -47.07 38.45 38.46
N LYS A 1043 -46.67 37.18 38.56
CA LYS A 1043 -47.34 36.05 37.91
C LYS A 1043 -48.56 35.59 38.72
N PRO A 1044 -49.69 35.22 38.11
CA PRO A 1044 -50.84 34.71 38.85
C PRO A 1044 -50.51 33.39 39.56
N ALA A 1045 -50.94 33.24 40.81
CA ALA A 1045 -50.82 32.00 41.59
C ALA A 1045 -52.18 31.31 41.76
N GLN A 1046 -52.17 29.99 41.94
CA GLN A 1046 -53.38 29.19 42.16
C GLN A 1046 -53.91 29.36 43.59
N ASP A 1047 -55.24 29.27 43.79
CA ASP A 1047 -55.88 29.41 45.12
C ASP A 1047 -55.33 28.45 46.18
N LYS A 1048 -54.88 27.25 45.78
CA LYS A 1048 -54.23 26.28 46.67
C LYS A 1048 -53.00 26.83 47.38
N VAL A 1049 -52.25 27.74 46.73
CA VAL A 1049 -51.08 28.42 47.32
C VAL A 1049 -51.52 29.21 48.54
N PHE A 1050 -52.57 30.03 48.40
CA PHE A 1050 -53.07 30.86 49.49
C PHE A 1050 -53.69 30.01 50.61
N ALA A 1051 -54.40 28.93 50.28
CA ALA A 1051 -54.90 27.98 51.29
C ALA A 1051 -53.76 27.34 52.13
N TYR A 1052 -52.64 27.02 51.50
CA TYR A 1052 -51.45 26.56 52.22
C TYR A 1052 -50.85 27.65 53.11
N LEU A 1053 -50.71 28.89 52.59
CA LEU A 1053 -50.20 30.02 53.37
C LEU A 1053 -51.05 30.30 54.60
N GLU A 1054 -52.38 30.31 54.45
CA GLU A 1054 -53.34 30.44 55.55
C GLU A 1054 -53.10 29.39 56.62
N GLY A 1055 -52.99 28.12 56.23
CA GLY A 1055 -52.71 27.02 57.16
C GLY A 1055 -51.32 27.12 57.81
N ALA A 1056 -50.29 27.50 57.05
CA ALA A 1056 -48.93 27.64 57.56
C ALA A 1056 -48.80 28.76 58.61
N ILE A 1057 -49.50 29.88 58.40
CA ILE A 1057 -49.50 31.03 59.31
C ILE A 1057 -50.39 30.77 60.52
N TYR A 1058 -51.55 30.14 60.33
CA TYR A 1058 -52.47 29.81 61.42
C TYR A 1058 -51.89 28.80 62.42
N ASN A 1059 -51.15 27.80 61.92
CA ASN A 1059 -50.58 26.72 62.74
C ASN A 1059 -49.24 27.09 63.42
N SER A 1060 -48.60 28.20 63.07
CA SER A 1060 -47.35 28.63 63.70
C SER A 1060 -47.60 29.50 64.92
N SER A 1061 -47.10 29.07 66.09
CA SER A 1061 -47.16 29.84 67.35
C SER A 1061 -46.21 31.04 67.35
N ASP A 1062 -45.24 31.06 66.45
CA ASP A 1062 -44.17 32.06 66.38
C ASP A 1062 -44.10 32.63 64.96
N ARG A 1063 -44.64 33.84 64.79
CA ARG A 1063 -44.86 34.46 63.48
C ARG A 1063 -43.58 35.05 62.88
N GLU A 1064 -42.57 35.31 63.69
CA GLU A 1064 -41.24 35.77 63.24
C GLU A 1064 -40.44 34.68 62.50
N LYS A 1065 -40.83 33.41 62.64
CA LYS A 1065 -40.20 32.27 61.94
C LYS A 1065 -40.75 32.01 60.55
N ILE A 1066 -41.80 32.73 60.15
CA ILE A 1066 -42.42 32.59 58.83
C ILE A 1066 -41.69 33.53 57.85
N PRO A 1067 -41.33 33.06 56.65
CA PRO A 1067 -40.80 33.92 55.61
C PRO A 1067 -41.67 35.15 55.33
N ASP A 1068 -41.08 36.35 55.32
CA ASP A 1068 -41.82 37.60 55.02
C ASP A 1068 -42.57 37.53 53.69
N ILE A 1069 -42.01 36.85 52.69
CA ILE A 1069 -42.63 36.69 51.37
C ILE A 1069 -44.01 35.97 51.43
N TYR A 1070 -44.24 35.12 52.44
CA TYR A 1070 -45.55 34.48 52.65
C TYR A 1070 -46.58 35.50 53.13
N LEU A 1071 -46.18 36.36 54.07
CA LEU A 1071 -47.02 37.41 54.64
C LEU A 1071 -47.38 38.45 53.57
N LEU A 1072 -46.40 38.81 52.74
CA LEU A 1072 -46.55 39.74 51.61
C LEU A 1072 -47.47 39.17 50.53
N ALA A 1073 -47.25 37.93 50.08
CA ALA A 1073 -48.09 37.28 49.09
C ALA A 1073 -49.55 37.13 49.58
N LEU A 1074 -49.75 36.73 50.84
CA LEU A 1074 -51.10 36.54 51.40
C LEU A 1074 -51.85 37.87 51.54
N THR A 1075 -51.19 38.93 52.01
CA THR A 1075 -51.84 40.25 52.15
C THR A 1075 -52.12 40.90 50.80
N LYS A 1076 -51.24 40.74 49.80
CA LYS A 1076 -51.50 41.17 48.41
C LYS A 1076 -52.73 40.42 47.85
N TYR A 1077 -52.86 39.12 48.09
CA TYR A 1077 -54.04 38.35 47.70
C TYR A 1077 -55.33 38.83 48.38
N TYR A 1078 -55.31 39.04 49.69
CA TYR A 1078 -56.48 39.55 50.42
C TYR A 1078 -56.92 40.94 49.97
N SER A 1079 -56.00 41.81 49.57
CA SER A 1079 -56.33 43.12 49.04
C SER A 1079 -57.13 43.05 47.72
N ALA A 1080 -56.94 41.99 46.93
CA ALA A 1080 -57.63 41.78 45.67
C ALA A 1080 -59.01 41.12 45.81
N LEU A 1081 -59.34 40.55 46.98
CA LEU A 1081 -60.62 39.89 47.22
C LEU A 1081 -61.75 40.89 47.53
N PRO A 1082 -62.98 40.65 47.06
CA PRO A 1082 -64.12 41.53 47.35
C PRO A 1082 -64.60 41.43 48.81
N ALA A 1083 -64.44 40.27 49.46
CA ALA A 1083 -64.78 40.04 50.86
C ALA A 1083 -63.93 38.91 51.46
N LEU A 1084 -63.67 38.98 52.77
CA LEU A 1084 -62.95 37.94 53.53
C LEU A 1084 -63.88 37.20 54.48
N THR A 1085 -63.59 35.91 54.74
CA THR A 1085 -64.22 35.16 55.83
C THR A 1085 -63.78 35.70 57.19
N LYS A 1086 -64.46 35.28 58.28
CA LYS A 1086 -64.10 35.73 59.64
C LYS A 1086 -62.67 35.34 60.01
N GLU A 1087 -62.28 34.10 59.72
CA GLU A 1087 -60.92 33.57 59.97
C GLU A 1087 -59.88 34.31 59.12
N GLN A 1088 -60.16 34.53 57.83
CA GLN A 1088 -59.28 35.31 56.94
C GLN A 1088 -59.14 36.76 57.40
N ARG A 1089 -60.19 37.36 57.95
CA ARG A 1089 -60.14 38.75 58.46
C ARG A 1089 -59.27 38.85 59.70
N GLU A 1090 -59.39 37.90 60.64
CA GLU A 1090 -58.53 37.82 61.83
C GLU A 1090 -57.06 37.62 61.41
N LEU A 1091 -56.81 36.71 60.46
CA LEU A 1091 -55.47 36.46 59.92
C LEU A 1091 -54.91 37.71 59.23
N CYS A 1092 -55.69 38.35 58.35
CA CYS A 1092 -55.35 39.57 57.63
C CYS A 1092 -54.96 40.70 58.60
N GLN A 1093 -55.76 40.96 59.62
CA GLN A 1093 -55.45 41.97 60.66
C GLN A 1093 -54.14 41.67 61.37
N SER A 1094 -53.94 40.40 61.72
CA SER A 1094 -52.76 39.98 62.46
C SER A 1094 -51.47 40.05 61.63
N VAL A 1095 -51.52 39.66 60.35
CA VAL A 1095 -50.36 39.69 59.44
C VAL A 1095 -50.03 41.13 59.04
N THR A 1096 -51.05 41.96 58.80
CA THR A 1096 -50.87 43.38 58.48
C THR A 1096 -50.16 44.11 59.61
N ALA A 1097 -50.49 43.81 60.88
CA ALA A 1097 -49.80 44.40 62.03
C ALA A 1097 -48.30 44.08 62.04
N VAL A 1098 -47.94 42.81 61.78
CA VAL A 1098 -46.53 42.37 61.72
C VAL A 1098 -45.76 43.07 60.59
N LEU A 1099 -46.37 43.20 59.40
CA LEU A 1099 -45.74 43.90 58.27
C LEU A 1099 -45.56 45.40 58.54
N LEU A 1100 -46.51 46.04 59.24
CA LEU A 1100 -46.40 47.44 59.64
C LEU A 1100 -45.33 47.67 60.72
N GLU A 1101 -45.20 46.75 61.67
CA GLU A 1101 -44.14 46.78 62.69
C GLU A 1101 -42.74 46.64 62.08
N SER A 1102 -42.60 45.84 61.01
CA SER A 1102 -41.34 45.68 60.27
C SER A 1102 -41.08 46.80 59.25
N GLY A 1103 -41.98 47.77 59.11
CA GLY A 1103 -41.85 48.88 58.16
C GLY A 1103 -42.02 48.47 56.69
N MET A 1104 -42.66 47.33 56.43
CA MET A 1104 -42.97 46.79 55.12
C MET A 1104 -44.29 47.37 54.60
N GLU A 1105 -44.20 48.51 53.94
CA GLU A 1105 -45.34 49.29 53.47
C GLU A 1105 -45.40 49.30 51.95
N PHE A 1106 -46.56 49.03 51.36
CA PHE A 1106 -46.73 48.90 49.91
C PHE A 1106 -48.00 49.61 49.44
N ALA A 1107 -48.07 49.94 48.14
CA ALA A 1107 -49.21 50.65 47.57
C ALA A 1107 -50.56 49.91 47.78
N TYR A 1108 -50.53 48.57 47.74
CA TYR A 1108 -51.75 47.74 47.91
C TYR A 1108 -52.35 47.78 49.33
N PHE A 1109 -51.65 48.33 50.33
CA PHE A 1109 -52.18 48.44 51.70
C PHE A 1109 -53.42 49.36 51.76
N LYS A 1110 -53.55 50.31 50.83
CA LYS A 1110 -54.77 51.11 50.70
C LYS A 1110 -56.00 50.26 50.42
N GLU A 1111 -55.88 49.27 49.54
CA GLU A 1111 -56.96 48.32 49.25
C GLU A 1111 -57.21 47.36 50.42
N LEU A 1112 -56.14 46.98 51.13
CA LEU A 1112 -56.20 46.12 52.31
C LEU A 1112 -56.96 46.76 53.49
N SER A 1113 -57.08 48.09 53.54
CA SER A 1113 -57.79 48.85 54.58
C SER A 1113 -59.28 48.47 54.75
N ARG A 1114 -59.89 47.83 53.74
CA ARG A 1114 -61.24 47.24 53.81
C ARG A 1114 -61.37 46.17 54.91
N PHE A 1115 -60.26 45.50 55.20
CA PHE A 1115 -60.25 44.27 55.98
C PHE A 1115 -59.38 44.38 57.24
N ALA A 1116 -58.28 45.15 57.19
CA ALA A 1116 -57.35 45.35 58.29
C ALA A 1116 -57.12 46.83 58.64
N PRO A 1117 -56.82 47.17 59.91
CA PRO A 1117 -56.50 48.54 60.29
C PRO A 1117 -55.16 48.95 59.69
N VAL A 1118 -55.19 49.95 58.81
CA VAL A 1118 -53.98 50.55 58.19
C VAL A 1118 -53.80 51.95 58.78
N PRO A 1119 -52.58 52.35 59.18
CA PRO A 1119 -52.30 53.68 59.73
C PRO A 1119 -52.77 54.81 58.81
N LEU A 1120 -53.39 55.84 59.42
CA LEU A 1120 -53.89 57.02 58.69
C LEU A 1120 -52.83 57.66 57.79
N ARG A 1121 -51.56 57.68 58.21
CA ARG A 1121 -50.45 58.24 57.43
C ARG A 1121 -50.25 57.60 56.05
N LEU A 1122 -50.65 56.33 55.86
CA LEU A 1122 -50.55 55.61 54.59
C LEU A 1122 -51.79 55.80 53.72
N LEU A 1123 -52.95 56.05 54.34
CA LEU A 1123 -54.20 56.31 53.63
C LEU A 1123 -54.23 57.72 53.06
N ASP A 1124 -53.65 58.68 53.78
CA ASP A 1124 -53.60 60.10 53.39
C ASP A 1124 -52.53 60.40 52.31
N LYS A 1125 -51.64 59.46 52.00
CA LYS A 1125 -50.54 59.65 51.03
C LYS A 1125 -50.62 58.68 49.87
N GLU A 1126 -50.27 59.10 48.67
CA GLU A 1126 -50.01 58.22 47.54
C GLU A 1126 -48.61 57.59 47.65
N ILE A 1127 -48.48 56.33 47.27
CA ILE A 1127 -47.23 55.58 47.33
C ILE A 1127 -46.76 55.33 45.89
N ILE A 1128 -45.63 55.92 45.53
CA ILE A 1128 -44.92 55.58 44.29
C ILE A 1128 -44.12 54.32 44.59
N GLU A 1129 -44.38 53.25 43.84
CA GLU A 1129 -43.69 51.96 43.97
C GLU A 1129 -42.88 51.69 42.70
N TYR A 1130 -41.62 51.30 42.87
CA TYR A 1130 -40.69 50.99 41.79
C TYR A 1130 -40.03 49.64 42.02
N HIS A 1131 -40.07 48.80 40.99
CA HIS A 1131 -39.46 47.47 40.98
C HIS A 1131 -38.17 47.58 40.18
N GLY A 1132 -37.03 47.60 40.89
CA GLY A 1132 -35.70 47.77 40.33
C GLY A 1132 -34.78 46.60 40.65
N GLU A 1133 -33.56 46.66 40.10
CA GLU A 1133 -32.51 45.69 40.45
C GLU A 1133 -32.06 45.89 41.90
N LYS A 1134 -31.63 44.80 42.52
CA LYS A 1134 -31.10 44.81 43.87
C LYS A 1134 -29.73 45.51 43.89
N ASP A 1135 -29.48 46.34 44.90
CA ASP A 1135 -28.31 47.23 45.01
C ASP A 1135 -28.28 48.41 44.02
N SER A 1136 -29.39 48.70 43.33
CA SER A 1136 -29.56 49.95 42.58
C SER A 1136 -29.89 51.11 43.52
N ALA A 1137 -29.49 52.33 43.15
CA ALA A 1137 -29.84 53.56 43.88
C ALA A 1137 -30.76 54.43 43.01
N PRO A 1138 -32.02 54.01 42.79
CA PRO A 1138 -32.91 54.68 41.87
C PRO A 1138 -33.23 56.09 42.35
N VAL A 1139 -33.20 57.04 41.42
CA VAL A 1139 -33.49 58.45 41.70
C VAL A 1139 -34.88 58.79 41.19
N LEU A 1140 -35.72 59.33 42.07
CA LEU A 1140 -37.06 59.80 41.75
C LEU A 1140 -37.02 61.30 41.45
N LYS A 1141 -37.48 61.71 40.27
CA LYS A 1141 -37.81 63.10 39.97
C LYS A 1141 -39.32 63.26 39.98
N VAL A 1142 -39.85 64.17 40.79
CA VAL A 1142 -41.30 64.30 41.00
C VAL A 1142 -41.75 65.77 41.04
N ARG A 1143 -42.95 66.05 40.52
CA ARG A 1143 -43.63 67.36 40.63
C ARG A 1143 -45.14 67.19 40.86
N VAL A 1144 -45.75 68.12 41.58
CA VAL A 1144 -47.22 68.18 41.83
C VAL A 1144 -47.82 69.36 41.06
N LEU A 1145 -48.66 69.06 40.07
CA LEU A 1145 -49.37 70.08 39.28
C LEU A 1145 -50.70 70.46 39.93
N PRO A 1146 -51.13 71.75 39.84
CA PRO A 1146 -50.53 72.82 39.02
C PRO A 1146 -49.49 73.71 39.73
N GLU A 1147 -49.24 73.53 41.04
CA GLU A 1147 -48.41 74.45 41.82
C GLU A 1147 -46.91 74.39 41.46
N GLU A 1148 -46.39 73.21 41.11
CA GLU A 1148 -44.97 73.00 40.82
C GLU A 1148 -44.69 72.96 39.30
N GLN A 1149 -43.80 73.83 38.79
CA GLN A 1149 -43.41 73.83 37.38
C GLN A 1149 -42.23 72.88 37.09
N ASP A 1150 -41.26 72.80 38.01
CA ASP A 1150 -40.02 72.04 37.86
C ASP A 1150 -40.01 70.75 38.70
N PHE A 1151 -39.31 69.72 38.21
CA PHE A 1151 -39.16 68.45 38.94
C PHE A 1151 -38.17 68.57 40.11
N SER A 1152 -38.57 68.08 41.27
CA SER A 1152 -37.73 67.90 42.46
C SER A 1152 -37.10 66.51 42.50
N CYS A 1153 -35.84 66.39 42.91
CA CYS A 1153 -35.16 65.09 43.08
C CYS A 1153 -35.34 64.57 44.50
N GLU A 1154 -35.84 63.35 44.64
CA GLU A 1154 -36.02 62.63 45.89
C GLU A 1154 -35.46 61.20 45.81
N GLU A 1155 -35.13 60.64 46.99
CA GLU A 1155 -34.66 59.25 47.12
C GLU A 1155 -35.83 58.31 47.38
N LEU A 1156 -35.85 57.16 46.70
CA LEU A 1156 -36.75 56.07 47.02
C LEU A 1156 -36.14 55.20 48.13
N LYS A 1157 -36.96 54.77 49.08
CA LYS A 1157 -36.54 53.87 50.16
C LYS A 1157 -36.75 52.43 49.70
N GLU A 1158 -35.71 51.59 49.75
CA GLU A 1158 -35.87 50.14 49.57
C GLU A 1158 -36.67 49.57 50.76
N VAL A 1159 -37.77 48.90 50.46
CA VAL A 1159 -38.64 48.28 51.48
C VAL A 1159 -38.53 46.76 51.45
N TYR A 1160 -38.42 46.16 50.26
CA TYR A 1160 -38.24 44.72 50.16
C TYR A 1160 -37.54 44.32 48.86
N LYS A 1161 -36.29 43.85 48.97
CA LYS A 1161 -35.51 43.15 47.92
C LYS A 1161 -35.72 43.72 46.49
N GLY A 1162 -35.32 44.97 46.26
CA GLY A 1162 -35.45 45.65 44.96
C GLY A 1162 -36.79 46.35 44.73
N ILE A 1163 -37.72 46.32 45.69
CA ILE A 1163 -38.92 47.14 45.69
C ILE A 1163 -38.64 48.42 46.49
N TYR A 1164 -38.69 49.55 45.80
CA TYR A 1164 -38.44 50.86 46.34
C TYR A 1164 -39.72 51.68 46.37
N ILE A 1165 -39.97 52.41 47.46
CA ILE A 1165 -41.16 53.24 47.61
C ILE A 1165 -40.83 54.69 47.96
N ARG A 1166 -41.75 55.58 47.62
CA ARG A 1166 -41.81 56.94 48.16
C ARG A 1166 -43.25 57.36 48.40
N GLU A 1167 -43.54 57.83 49.61
CA GLU A 1167 -44.84 58.39 49.97
C GLU A 1167 -44.91 59.88 49.59
N LYS A 1168 -46.00 60.30 48.94
CA LYS A 1168 -46.29 61.70 48.59
C LYS A 1168 -47.71 62.08 48.93
N VAL A 1169 -47.89 63.28 49.47
CA VAL A 1169 -49.23 63.84 49.72
C VAL A 1169 -49.73 64.40 48.39
N VAL A 1170 -50.95 64.01 47.98
CA VAL A 1170 -51.62 64.51 46.77
C VAL A 1170 -53.06 64.85 47.12
N PHE A 1171 -53.43 66.11 46.97
CA PHE A 1171 -54.78 66.61 47.23
C PHE A 1171 -55.72 66.32 46.04
N GLU A 1172 -57.02 66.40 46.29
CA GLU A 1172 -58.03 66.20 45.25
C GLU A 1172 -57.97 67.34 44.21
N GLY A 1173 -57.76 67.00 42.93
CA GLY A 1173 -57.53 67.95 41.84
C GLY A 1173 -56.05 68.14 41.47
N GLU A 1174 -55.11 67.64 42.27
CA GLU A 1174 -53.69 67.63 41.95
C GLU A 1174 -53.28 66.40 41.14
N VAL A 1175 -52.25 66.56 40.30
CA VAL A 1175 -51.64 65.47 39.53
C VAL A 1175 -50.16 65.38 39.87
N LEU A 1176 -49.74 64.24 40.42
CA LEU A 1176 -48.35 63.94 40.74
C LEU A 1176 -47.67 63.32 39.51
N GLU A 1177 -46.78 64.04 38.85
CA GLU A 1177 -45.97 63.49 37.77
C GLU A 1177 -44.60 63.04 38.29
N TYR A 1178 -44.16 61.85 37.89
CA TYR A 1178 -42.89 61.31 38.34
C TYR A 1178 -42.08 60.62 37.22
N GLN A 1179 -40.76 60.66 37.36
CA GLN A 1179 -39.78 60.02 36.50
C GLN A 1179 -38.74 59.31 37.36
N ILE A 1180 -38.50 58.03 37.14
CA ILE A 1180 -37.56 57.20 37.90
C ILE A 1180 -36.39 56.84 37.00
N TYR A 1181 -35.17 57.08 37.47
CA TYR A 1181 -33.92 56.74 36.78
C TYR A 1181 -33.23 55.61 37.52
N ARG A 1182 -32.67 54.61 36.80
CA ARG A 1182 -32.00 53.46 37.44
C ARG A 1182 -30.74 53.91 38.20
N ASN A 1183 -29.96 54.79 37.56
CA ASN A 1183 -28.80 55.44 38.14
C ASN A 1183 -28.88 56.97 37.97
N ARG A 1184 -28.16 57.70 38.82
CA ARG A 1184 -28.14 59.18 38.82
C ARG A 1184 -27.64 59.79 37.50
N ASP A 1185 -26.81 59.06 36.76
CA ASP A 1185 -26.17 59.51 35.52
C ASP A 1185 -26.93 59.10 34.24
N ASP A 1186 -28.05 58.38 34.38
CA ASP A 1186 -28.85 57.95 33.23
C ASP A 1186 -29.50 59.15 32.51
N LYS A 1187 -29.40 59.17 31.18
CA LYS A 1187 -29.95 60.25 30.35
C LYS A 1187 -31.46 60.11 30.12
N GLU A 1188 -31.98 58.88 30.21
CA GLU A 1188 -33.39 58.57 29.97
C GLU A 1188 -34.01 57.96 31.24
N PRO A 1189 -35.25 58.33 31.58
CA PRO A 1189 -35.95 57.73 32.72
C PRO A 1189 -36.33 56.29 32.41
N ALA A 1190 -36.13 55.40 33.38
CA ALA A 1190 -36.52 54.00 33.30
C ALA A 1190 -38.05 53.82 33.38
N VAL A 1191 -38.73 54.67 34.15
CA VAL A 1191 -40.19 54.69 34.28
C VAL A 1191 -40.66 56.14 34.36
N CYS A 1192 -41.75 56.46 33.66
CA CYS A 1192 -42.48 57.72 33.81
C CYS A 1192 -43.93 57.40 34.14
N GLY A 1193 -44.54 58.18 35.03
CA GLY A 1193 -45.94 57.99 35.36
C GLY A 1193 -46.58 59.22 35.96
N THR A 1194 -47.91 59.18 36.04
CA THR A 1194 -48.74 60.20 36.67
C THR A 1194 -49.67 59.54 37.67
N ILE A 1195 -49.78 60.09 38.88
CA ILE A 1195 -50.68 59.61 39.93
C ILE A 1195 -51.66 60.72 40.25
N GLU A 1196 -52.94 60.43 40.06
CA GLU A 1196 -54.05 61.21 40.62
C GLU A 1196 -54.48 60.57 41.93
N ARG A 1197 -55.02 61.36 42.84
CA ARG A 1197 -55.52 60.88 44.13
C ARG A 1197 -56.56 59.77 43.93
N ARG A 1198 -56.35 58.62 44.56
CA ARG A 1198 -57.36 57.55 44.64
C ARG A 1198 -58.10 57.63 45.97
N GLU A 1199 -59.43 57.71 45.94
CA GLU A 1199 -60.22 57.60 47.17
C GLU A 1199 -59.98 56.22 47.82
N PRO A 1200 -59.63 56.17 49.13
CA PRO A 1200 -59.49 54.89 49.81
C PRO A 1200 -60.84 54.18 49.87
N PRO A 1201 -60.87 52.83 49.83
CA PRO A 1201 -62.12 52.07 49.79
C PRO A 1201 -63.03 52.28 51.00
N VAL A 1202 -62.41 52.56 52.15
CA VAL A 1202 -63.10 52.98 53.36
C VAL A 1202 -63.08 54.50 53.40
N LYS A 1203 -64.24 55.12 53.12
CA LYS A 1203 -64.39 56.57 53.22
C LYS A 1203 -64.17 57.02 54.65
N MET A 1204 -63.03 57.67 54.88
CA MET A 1204 -62.70 58.23 56.18
C MET A 1204 -63.28 59.65 56.26
N GLN A 1205 -64.37 59.78 57.01
CA GLN A 1205 -64.96 61.06 57.37
C GLN A 1205 -64.22 61.62 58.60
N ASP A 1206 -64.07 62.94 58.67
CA ASP A 1206 -63.48 63.67 59.80
C ASP A 1206 -61.97 63.44 60.09
N THR A 1207 -61.15 63.02 59.11
CA THR A 1207 -59.68 63.10 59.25
C THR A 1207 -59.18 64.50 58.93
N ARG A 1208 -58.05 64.91 59.51
CA ARG A 1208 -57.42 66.23 59.23
C ARG A 1208 -57.21 66.44 57.73
N PHE A 1209 -56.77 65.40 57.04
CA PHE A 1209 -56.54 65.42 55.61
C PHE A 1209 -57.84 65.39 54.80
N ALA A 1210 -58.86 64.60 55.18
CA ALA A 1210 -60.16 64.61 54.52
C ALA A 1210 -60.83 65.99 54.62
N LEU A 1211 -60.79 66.62 55.80
CA LEU A 1211 -61.29 67.98 56.01
C LEU A 1211 -60.54 69.01 55.15
N LEU A 1212 -59.22 68.86 54.98
CA LEU A 1212 -58.44 69.74 54.07
C LEU A 1212 -58.85 69.58 52.61
N ASN A 1213 -59.12 68.36 52.15
CA ASN A 1213 -59.60 68.12 50.78
C ASN A 1213 -61.02 68.64 50.58
N GLU A 1214 -61.91 68.40 51.55
CA GLU A 1214 -63.26 68.96 51.56
C GLU A 1214 -63.25 70.50 51.55
N MET A 1215 -62.34 71.13 52.31
CA MET A 1215 -62.13 72.57 52.28
C MET A 1215 -61.58 73.04 50.92
N SER A 1216 -60.62 72.33 50.33
CA SER A 1216 -60.09 72.64 49.00
C SER A 1216 -61.19 72.59 47.93
N LEU A 1217 -62.00 71.53 47.92
CA LEU A 1217 -63.17 71.38 47.05
C LEU A 1217 -64.19 72.50 47.25
N SER A 1218 -64.55 72.82 48.50
CA SER A 1218 -65.49 73.91 48.80
C SER A 1218 -64.94 75.29 48.40
N TYR A 1219 -63.62 75.48 48.50
CA TYR A 1219 -62.92 76.68 48.06
C TYR A 1219 -62.94 76.81 46.52
N ASP A 1220 -62.64 75.73 45.79
CA ASP A 1220 -62.67 75.70 44.33
C ASP A 1220 -64.08 75.91 43.76
N VAL A 1221 -65.10 75.38 44.43
CA VAL A 1221 -66.52 75.56 44.09
C VAL A 1221 -67.08 76.92 44.58
N LYS A 1222 -66.26 77.74 45.26
CA LYS A 1222 -66.61 79.06 45.84
C LYS A 1222 -67.81 79.04 46.80
N ASN A 1223 -67.99 77.97 47.55
CA ASN A 1223 -69.05 77.86 48.56
C ASN A 1223 -68.53 78.28 49.94
N GLU A 1224 -68.55 79.59 50.22
CA GLU A 1224 -67.99 80.16 51.45
C GLU A 1224 -68.66 79.65 52.74
N ASN A 1225 -69.95 79.31 52.69
CA ASN A 1225 -70.68 78.85 53.87
C ASN A 1225 -70.24 77.44 54.30
N THR A 1226 -70.16 76.49 53.36
CA THR A 1226 -69.68 75.13 53.67
C THR A 1226 -68.19 75.12 54.00
N LEU A 1227 -67.39 75.97 53.34
CA LEU A 1227 -65.97 76.14 53.65
C LEU A 1227 -65.78 76.60 55.11
N ARG A 1228 -66.55 77.59 55.57
CA ARG A 1228 -66.45 78.10 56.95
C ARG A 1228 -66.81 77.04 57.99
N GLU A 1229 -67.86 76.25 57.76
CA GLU A 1229 -68.23 75.13 58.64
C GLU A 1229 -67.14 74.04 58.68
N GLN A 1230 -66.54 73.71 57.52
CA GLN A 1230 -65.43 72.76 57.44
C GLN A 1230 -64.15 73.30 58.11
N MET A 1231 -63.84 74.59 57.99
CA MET A 1231 -62.73 75.26 58.69
C MET A 1231 -62.93 75.24 60.20
N GLU A 1232 -64.14 75.50 60.69
CA GLU A 1232 -64.45 75.44 62.12
C GLU A 1232 -64.31 74.01 62.64
N ARG A 1233 -64.82 73.01 61.91
CA ARG A 1233 -64.60 71.59 62.22
C ARG A 1233 -63.13 71.22 62.24
N TYR A 1234 -62.35 71.68 61.27
CA TYR A 1234 -60.90 71.45 61.21
C TYR A 1234 -60.18 72.07 62.42
N LEU A 1235 -60.46 73.33 62.74
CA LEU A 1235 -59.83 74.03 63.87
C LEU A 1235 -60.17 73.39 65.22
N VAL A 1236 -61.44 72.99 65.42
CA VAL A 1236 -61.85 72.27 66.64
C VAL A 1236 -61.09 70.95 66.75
N ARG A 1237 -60.94 70.21 65.66
CA ARG A 1237 -60.17 68.96 65.63
C ARG A 1237 -58.69 69.18 65.85
N ASP A 1238 -58.08 70.17 65.20
CA ASP A 1238 -56.64 70.46 65.32
C ASP A 1238 -56.31 70.92 66.75
N ALA A 1239 -57.15 71.76 67.35
CA ALA A 1239 -57.05 72.14 68.76
C ALA A 1239 -57.22 70.92 69.69
N SER A 1240 -58.20 70.05 69.43
CA SER A 1240 -58.44 68.83 70.23
C SER A 1240 -57.25 67.86 70.16
N VAL A 1241 -56.64 67.70 68.98
CA VAL A 1241 -55.46 66.84 68.78
C VAL A 1241 -54.23 67.45 69.46
N ALA A 1242 -54.03 68.78 69.35
CA ALA A 1242 -52.94 69.47 70.03
C ALA A 1242 -53.05 69.33 71.57
N GLU A 1243 -54.25 69.39 72.13
CA GLU A 1243 -54.49 69.19 73.57
C GLU A 1243 -54.31 67.74 74.02
N LEU A 1244 -54.77 66.77 73.22
CA LEU A 1244 -54.71 65.33 73.55
C LEU A 1244 -53.31 64.72 73.38
N PHE A 1245 -52.51 65.22 72.44
CA PHE A 1245 -51.25 64.57 72.04
C PHE A 1245 -49.99 65.44 72.18
N GLY A 1246 -50.11 66.71 72.61
CA GLY A 1246 -48.95 67.54 72.98
C GLY A 1246 -47.91 67.70 71.87
N VAL A 1247 -48.36 67.96 70.64
CA VAL A 1247 -47.49 68.15 69.46
C VAL A 1247 -47.31 69.65 69.21
N ILE A 1248 -46.07 70.14 69.33
CA ILE A 1248 -45.60 71.42 68.74
C ILE A 1248 -44.95 71.09 67.41
#